data_AF-A0A7C5UTR0-F1
#
_entry.id   AF-A0A7C5UTR0-F1
#
_cell.length_a   1.000
_cell.length_b   1.000
_cell.length_c   1.000
_cell.angle_alpha   90.00
_cell.angle_beta   90.00
_cell.angle_gamma   90.00
#
_symmetry.space_group_name_H-M   'P 1'
#
loop_
_entity.id
_entity.type
_entity.pdbx_description
1 polymer ?
#
loop_
_entity_poly.entity_id
_entity_poly.type
_entity_poly.pdbx_seq_one_letter_code
_entity_poly.pdbx_strand_id
1 'polypeptide(L)'
;MSFQIPGAGPGVPARAGRGDGPMTAGIFLLAGVLLSALGGMGASWKAARGDRRSLRWARLLAVLTLALVGGASALLLGLILAQRYDVAYVYLHTARDLAFLYRLSAFWAGQEGSLLLWLLFMAVLTALQIRRSPFEPHVLLFLFFLQAGLTVFLLVESPFAPTVQVTSPNLMASGGQGMNPLLQNPWMVAHPPALFLGYAGMALPLAYALAGLWKRDYQGWVQPALSWGLLGWFFLGLGILLGAFWAYETLGWGGYWGWDPVENSSLLPWLTGTALLHGLLIQRHRRRLIHGNLILALLTYLLVLLATFLTRSGVLGQASVHSFAPSTLTPWMVGLMTLVAAAGSALLASRWRDLPPGPVFALAGKTPAGRPRQRNPEESAGTVGVGLSSWFSRDFTFLLTILLLLLFASPILLGTLLPVISQAFGPMAQVEASFYPQTTGPVLAVLLLVLGLCPLLGWPGSALGRLGRMLIFPASLSLLSLLISWLLGAGRPDSLLLILLAVWALASNGVMVVRTVRRGLWHLGGYLAHIGLGLLVVGIVASSVYSVDFRDAQGRPSLLLPAGKPQEALGYRLTFLQRQESPEGTARPAYYIQVEHGPERFLATLEELEWNDQDGSLGTWPYVGRYWTHDLYIAAHAYFPGSGEETVLEPGQEAALAGRTFTLREVRSVPPYVQAVLTVQEAGGIRTITPTYALAGTPAHGRPASLPDGTVVSVEEAGFRLDLFEGQPLAMGTYTVTLLDLVMLRHDLVTQTVAGAVVRVETPEGTEVITPTWVVGVEEAEGPPVTLPSGITVRVAGMDVSSRLVRLLLSRPGLIWLTVQRPEDLLGTLVVQVSLKPGMNLLWAGGILLLLGTAVAMVRRWRTVASLISPPLP
;
A
#
# COMPACT_ATOMS: atom_id res chain seq x y z
N MET A 1 23.31 24.92 23.58
CA MET A 1 24.63 24.31 23.36
C MET A 1 24.77 24.09 21.86
N SER A 2 25.71 24.78 21.23
CA SER A 2 25.98 24.74 19.80
C SER A 2 26.74 23.45 19.44
N PHE A 3 26.14 22.60 18.61
CA PHE A 3 26.85 21.48 17.98
C PHE A 3 27.58 22.00 16.74
N GLN A 4 28.91 22.00 16.76
CA GLN A 4 29.75 22.13 15.58
C GLN A 4 30.04 20.74 15.01
N ILE A 5 29.89 20.59 13.69
CA ILE A 5 30.30 19.42 12.91
C ILE A 5 31.77 19.65 12.47
N PRO A 6 32.70 18.72 12.71
CA PRO A 6 34.08 18.84 12.21
C PRO A 6 34.15 18.43 10.72
N GLY A 7 34.68 19.30 9.85
CA GLY A 7 35.00 18.94 8.46
C GLY A 7 34.89 20.03 7.39
N ALA A 8 34.46 21.26 7.69
CA ALA A 8 34.38 22.32 6.69
C ALA A 8 35.75 23.03 6.51
N GLY A 9 36.39 22.82 5.35
CA GLY A 9 37.54 23.61 4.91
C GLY A 9 37.17 25.09 4.70
N PRO A 10 38.14 26.02 4.76
CA PRO A 10 37.85 27.44 4.72
C PRO A 10 37.64 27.91 3.28
N GLY A 11 36.53 28.63 3.03
CA GLY A 11 36.45 29.59 1.93
C GLY A 11 35.45 29.30 0.82
N VAL A 12 34.16 29.38 1.14
CA VAL A 12 33.18 29.99 0.21
C VAL A 12 32.25 30.86 1.06
N PRO A 13 32.18 32.19 0.84
CA PRO A 13 31.25 33.02 1.58
C PRO A 13 29.82 32.60 1.23
N ALA A 14 29.07 32.18 2.23
CA ALA A 14 27.64 31.95 2.11
C ALA A 14 26.97 33.24 1.59
N ARG A 15 26.41 33.18 0.37
CA ARG A 15 25.44 34.17 -0.08
C ARG A 15 24.18 34.00 0.78
N ALA A 16 24.16 34.67 1.92
CA ALA A 16 22.93 34.96 2.63
C ALA A 16 22.08 35.88 1.76
N GLY A 17 21.03 35.35 1.13
CA GLY A 17 20.04 36.17 0.43
C GLY A 17 19.15 35.42 -0.55
N ARG A 18 17.91 35.13 -0.11
CA ARG A 18 16.67 34.82 -0.86
C ARG A 18 16.18 33.36 -1.02
N GLY A 19 16.96 32.33 -0.67
CA GLY A 19 16.51 30.91 -0.81
C GLY A 19 15.76 30.33 0.39
N ASP A 20 16.31 30.48 1.60
CA ASP A 20 15.99 29.57 2.73
C ASP A 20 14.83 30.01 3.64
N GLY A 21 14.31 31.22 3.44
CA GLY A 21 13.24 31.81 4.25
C GLY A 21 12.03 30.89 4.52
N PRO A 22 11.41 30.27 3.50
CA PRO A 22 10.27 29.38 3.73
C PRO A 22 10.66 28.09 4.46
N MET A 23 11.85 27.53 4.22
CA MET A 23 12.31 26.31 4.90
C MET A 23 12.50 26.56 6.40
N THR A 24 13.19 27.65 6.74
CA THR A 24 13.37 28.04 8.15
C THR A 24 12.03 28.36 8.82
N ALA A 25 11.11 29.04 8.11
CA ALA A 25 9.76 29.29 8.61
C ALA A 25 9.00 27.99 8.91
N GLY A 26 9.10 26.98 8.04
CA GLY A 26 8.51 25.65 8.26
C GLY A 26 9.03 24.97 9.52
N ILE A 27 10.35 24.99 9.73
CA ILE A 27 10.97 24.44 10.95
C ILE A 27 10.52 25.21 12.20
N PHE A 28 10.46 26.55 12.15
CA PHE A 28 9.95 27.35 13.27
C PHE A 28 8.47 27.09 13.58
N LEU A 29 7.65 26.85 12.55
CA LEU A 29 6.26 26.44 12.74
C LEU A 29 6.20 25.10 13.48
N LEU A 30 6.96 24.08 13.04
CA LEU A 30 7.01 22.78 13.72
C LEU A 30 7.55 22.87 15.16
N ALA A 31 8.57 23.68 15.41
CA ALA A 31 9.06 23.94 16.77
C ALA A 31 7.99 24.64 17.62
N GLY A 32 7.25 25.60 17.04
CA GLY A 32 6.11 26.25 17.66
C GLY A 32 5.00 25.27 18.01
N VAL A 33 4.68 24.32 17.13
CA VAL A 33 3.72 23.23 17.36
C VAL A 33 4.15 22.39 18.56
N LEU A 34 5.44 22.02 18.64
CA LEU A 34 5.95 21.24 19.78
C LEU A 34 5.81 22.03 21.09
N LEU A 35 6.21 23.30 21.10
CA LEU A 35 6.10 24.16 22.28
C LEU A 35 4.64 24.39 22.70
N SER A 36 3.73 24.62 21.75
CA SER A 36 2.31 24.79 22.04
C SER A 36 1.67 23.49 22.53
N ALA A 37 2.06 22.34 21.99
CA ALA A 37 1.62 21.04 22.46
C ALA A 37 2.12 20.73 23.88
N LEU A 38 3.41 20.95 24.17
CA LEU A 38 3.98 20.76 25.52
C LEU A 38 3.37 21.74 26.55
N GLY A 39 3.20 23.00 26.17
CA GLY A 39 2.51 23.99 27.00
C GLY A 39 1.04 23.63 27.22
N GLY A 40 0.37 23.14 26.18
CA GLY A 40 -1.01 22.67 26.21
C GLY A 40 -1.17 21.45 27.11
N MET A 41 -0.23 20.52 27.07
CA MET A 41 -0.12 19.37 27.96
C MET A 41 0.01 19.84 29.42
N GLY A 42 0.91 20.79 29.72
CA GLY A 42 1.08 21.35 31.07
C GLY A 42 -0.16 22.10 31.59
N ALA A 43 -0.81 22.90 30.74
CA ALA A 43 -2.06 23.59 31.07
C ALA A 43 -3.21 22.60 31.31
N SER A 44 -3.31 21.56 30.47
CA SER A 44 -4.30 20.48 30.60
C SER A 44 -4.09 19.68 31.88
N TRP A 45 -2.84 19.40 32.26
CA TRP A 45 -2.50 18.74 33.53
C TRP A 45 -2.94 19.55 34.75
N LYS A 46 -2.64 20.86 34.78
CA LYS A 46 -3.09 21.77 35.85
C LYS A 46 -4.61 21.85 35.92
N ALA A 47 -5.27 21.95 34.76
CA ALA A 47 -6.72 21.97 34.66
C ALA A 47 -7.37 20.65 35.12
N ALA A 48 -6.76 19.51 34.80
CA ALA A 48 -7.20 18.19 35.25
C ALA A 48 -7.15 18.05 36.79
N ARG A 49 -6.26 18.79 37.46
CA ARG A 49 -6.17 18.89 38.92
C ARG A 49 -7.06 19.97 39.54
N GLY A 50 -7.88 20.67 38.76
CA GLY A 50 -8.89 21.61 39.25
C GLY A 50 -8.65 23.09 38.93
N ASP A 51 -7.52 23.47 38.31
CA ASP A 51 -7.27 24.86 37.93
C ASP A 51 -8.09 25.28 36.70
N ARG A 52 -9.21 25.96 36.96
CA ARG A 52 -10.12 26.47 35.93
C ARG A 52 -9.48 27.51 35.00
N ARG A 53 -8.47 28.25 35.44
CA ARG A 53 -7.77 29.25 34.60
C ARG A 53 -6.90 28.54 33.57
N SER A 54 -6.20 27.49 33.98
CA SER A 54 -5.38 26.66 33.08
C SER A 54 -6.19 25.98 31.98
N LEU A 55 -7.48 25.69 32.18
CA LEU A 55 -8.34 25.15 31.10
C LEU A 55 -8.52 26.14 29.95
N ARG A 56 -8.56 27.45 30.23
CA ARG A 56 -8.63 28.46 29.17
C ARG A 56 -7.36 28.44 28.33
N TRP A 57 -6.20 28.34 28.98
CA TRP A 57 -4.91 28.20 28.29
C TRP A 57 -4.80 26.92 27.49
N ALA A 58 -5.25 25.78 28.01
CA ALA A 58 -5.28 24.52 27.28
C ALA A 58 -6.10 24.62 25.98
N ARG A 59 -7.26 25.29 26.02
CA ARG A 59 -8.10 25.54 24.83
C ARG A 59 -7.43 26.48 23.84
N LEU A 60 -6.84 27.58 24.32
CA LEU A 60 -6.13 28.53 23.47
C LEU A 60 -4.93 27.86 22.79
N LEU A 61 -4.17 27.05 23.53
CA LEU A 61 -3.03 26.31 23.00
C LEU A 61 -3.47 25.23 22.00
N ALA A 62 -4.64 24.62 22.17
CA ALA A 62 -5.16 23.66 21.18
C ALA A 62 -5.48 24.35 19.83
N VAL A 63 -6.07 25.55 19.89
CA VAL A 63 -6.33 26.37 18.70
C VAL A 63 -5.03 26.89 18.10
N LEU A 64 -4.06 27.29 18.94
CA LEU A 64 -2.74 27.71 18.48
C LEU A 64 -1.99 26.56 17.80
N THR A 65 -1.98 25.36 18.38
CA THR A 65 -1.39 24.17 17.75
C THR A 65 -2.04 23.89 16.40
N LEU A 66 -3.37 23.96 16.29
CA LEU A 66 -4.06 23.82 15.00
C LEU A 66 -3.65 24.92 14.00
N ALA A 67 -3.56 26.17 14.43
CA ALA A 67 -3.13 27.27 13.56
C ALA A 67 -1.68 27.09 13.07
N LEU A 68 -0.78 26.65 13.93
CA LEU A 68 0.64 26.42 13.60
C LEU A 68 0.83 25.21 12.68
N VAL A 69 0.17 24.08 12.97
CA VAL A 69 0.19 22.90 12.09
C VAL A 69 -0.47 23.24 10.75
N GLY A 70 -1.60 23.94 10.75
CA GLY A 70 -2.27 24.41 9.54
C GLY A 70 -1.39 25.37 8.72
N GLY A 71 -0.62 26.24 9.39
CA GLY A 71 0.38 27.09 8.75
C GLY A 71 1.51 26.30 8.12
N ALA A 72 2.03 25.27 8.81
CA ALA A 72 3.06 24.38 8.26
C ALA A 72 2.52 23.59 7.06
N SER A 73 1.30 23.05 7.15
CA SER A 73 0.64 22.35 6.04
C SER A 73 0.40 23.27 4.84
N ALA A 74 -0.10 24.48 5.06
CA ALA A 74 -0.32 25.45 3.99
C ALA A 74 0.99 25.88 3.32
N LEU A 75 2.06 26.03 4.11
CA LEU A 75 3.39 26.35 3.59
C LEU A 75 3.94 25.21 2.73
N LEU A 76 3.92 23.96 3.21
CA LEU A 76 4.38 22.81 2.43
C LEU A 76 3.58 22.66 1.14
N LEU A 77 2.25 22.76 1.20
CA LEU A 77 1.41 22.72 0.01
C LEU A 77 1.74 23.86 -0.95
N GLY A 78 1.97 25.07 -0.45
CA GLY A 78 2.41 26.22 -1.25
C GLY A 78 3.74 25.96 -1.96
N LEU A 79 4.70 25.32 -1.29
CA LEU A 79 6.00 24.95 -1.87
C LEU A 79 5.87 23.87 -2.96
N ILE A 80 5.01 22.88 -2.73
CA ILE A 80 4.67 21.82 -3.69
C ILE A 80 4.02 22.42 -4.95
N LEU A 81 3.00 23.26 -4.78
CA LEU A 81 2.29 23.87 -5.90
C LEU A 81 3.15 24.88 -6.67
N ALA A 82 4.06 25.57 -5.97
CA ALA A 82 5.05 26.45 -6.58
C ALA A 82 6.26 25.70 -7.17
N GLN A 83 6.33 24.37 -7.03
CA GLN A 83 7.42 23.52 -7.55
C GLN A 83 8.81 24.02 -7.13
N ARG A 84 8.95 24.34 -5.84
CA ARG A 84 10.20 24.80 -5.23
C ARG A 84 11.16 23.63 -4.99
N TYR A 85 11.90 23.24 -6.03
CA TYR A 85 12.86 22.12 -6.02
C TYR A 85 14.09 22.32 -5.14
N ASP A 86 14.27 23.50 -4.56
CA ASP A 86 15.23 23.77 -3.49
C ASP A 86 14.83 23.15 -2.14
N VAL A 87 13.60 22.64 -2.02
CA VAL A 87 13.10 21.85 -0.89
C VAL A 87 13.14 20.37 -1.25
N ALA A 88 13.83 19.56 -0.45
CA ALA A 88 14.10 18.15 -0.76
C ALA A 88 12.81 17.35 -0.96
N TYR A 89 11.82 17.56 -0.08
CA TYR A 89 10.51 16.89 -0.19
C TYR A 89 9.80 17.19 -1.52
N VAL A 90 9.87 18.44 -2.00
CA VAL A 90 9.26 18.83 -3.28
C VAL A 90 10.01 18.19 -4.45
N TYR A 91 11.35 18.18 -4.39
CA TYR A 91 12.19 17.53 -5.38
C TYR A 91 11.93 16.02 -5.50
N LEU A 92 11.78 15.31 -4.37
CA LEU A 92 11.60 13.86 -4.34
C LEU A 92 10.18 13.38 -4.72
N HIS A 93 9.18 14.27 -4.73
CA HIS A 93 7.77 13.86 -4.87
C HIS A 93 7.00 14.63 -5.94
N THR A 94 7.65 15.54 -6.68
CA THR A 94 7.00 16.28 -7.77
C THR A 94 7.90 16.35 -8.99
N ALA A 95 7.29 16.47 -10.16
CA ALA A 95 7.94 16.75 -11.43
C ALA A 95 7.28 17.96 -12.10
N ARG A 96 7.94 18.58 -13.09
CA ARG A 96 7.43 19.79 -13.77
C ARG A 96 6.10 19.56 -14.48
N ASP A 97 6.02 18.43 -15.14
CA ASP A 97 4.93 17.89 -15.96
C ASP A 97 3.88 17.11 -15.15
N LEU A 98 4.10 16.89 -13.84
CA LEU A 98 3.16 16.16 -12.99
C LEU A 98 1.78 16.83 -12.96
N ALA A 99 0.74 16.08 -13.34
CA ALA A 99 -0.64 16.56 -13.38
C ALA A 99 -1.08 17.13 -12.03
N PHE A 100 -1.95 18.14 -12.06
CA PHE A 100 -2.33 18.93 -10.87
C PHE A 100 -2.84 18.08 -9.70
N LEU A 101 -3.67 17.06 -9.98
CA LEU A 101 -4.22 16.19 -8.94
C LEU A 101 -3.11 15.41 -8.20
N TYR A 102 -2.13 14.90 -8.94
CA TYR A 102 -0.99 14.15 -8.40
C TYR A 102 0.03 15.06 -7.71
N ARG A 103 0.18 16.28 -8.22
CA ARG A 103 0.94 17.33 -7.55
C ARG A 103 0.31 17.72 -6.22
N LEU A 104 -1.01 17.83 -6.13
CA LEU A 104 -1.71 18.06 -4.87
C LEU A 104 -1.50 16.89 -3.91
N SER A 105 -1.61 15.65 -4.39
CA SER A 105 -1.40 14.46 -3.55
C SER A 105 0.03 14.22 -3.12
N ALA A 106 1.01 14.88 -3.74
CA ALA A 106 2.40 14.89 -3.28
C ALA A 106 2.52 15.33 -1.82
N PHE A 107 1.56 16.12 -1.30
CA PHE A 107 1.51 16.50 0.13
C PHE A 107 1.49 15.29 1.07
N TRP A 108 0.95 14.15 0.64
CA TRP A 108 0.87 12.93 1.45
C TRP A 108 1.46 11.69 0.76
N ALA A 109 2.17 11.88 -0.35
CA ALA A 109 2.87 10.80 -1.04
C ALA A 109 4.10 10.33 -0.26
N GLY A 110 4.85 11.29 0.28
CA GLY A 110 6.05 11.03 1.09
C GLY A 110 5.79 10.83 2.58
N GLN A 111 6.83 10.42 3.29
CA GLN A 111 6.77 10.13 4.72
C GLN A 111 6.45 11.34 5.58
N GLU A 112 7.18 12.42 5.39
CA GLU A 112 7.10 13.63 6.19
C GLU A 112 5.76 14.33 6.00
N GLY A 113 5.31 14.47 4.75
CA GLY A 113 4.03 15.11 4.44
C GLY A 113 2.81 14.31 4.93
N SER A 114 2.85 12.97 4.86
CA SER A 114 1.77 12.13 5.42
C SER A 114 1.74 12.13 6.96
N LEU A 115 2.90 12.21 7.63
CA LEU A 115 2.97 12.46 9.08
C LEU A 115 2.42 13.84 9.46
N LEU A 116 2.69 14.86 8.64
CA LEU A 116 2.12 16.21 8.81
C LEU A 116 0.59 16.19 8.61
N LEU A 117 0.08 15.43 7.63
CA LEU A 117 -1.35 15.22 7.44
C LEU A 117 -2.00 14.57 8.66
N TRP A 118 -1.35 13.55 9.24
CA TRP A 118 -1.85 12.91 10.46
C TRP A 118 -1.92 13.89 11.63
N LEU A 119 -0.85 14.67 11.84
CA LEU A 119 -0.80 15.69 12.88
C LEU A 119 -1.88 16.77 12.67
N LEU A 120 -2.12 17.18 11.42
CA LEU A 120 -3.17 18.13 11.07
C LEU A 120 -4.56 17.60 11.44
N PHE A 121 -4.90 16.38 11.04
CA PHE A 121 -6.18 15.77 11.42
C PHE A 121 -6.31 15.60 12.93
N MET A 122 -5.24 15.20 13.63
CA MET A 122 -5.22 15.13 15.09
C MET A 122 -5.49 16.50 15.73
N ALA A 123 -4.89 17.58 15.23
CA ALA A 123 -5.11 18.94 15.73
C ALA A 123 -6.55 19.42 15.47
N VAL A 124 -7.09 19.15 14.28
CA VAL A 124 -8.49 19.46 13.93
C VAL A 124 -9.46 18.75 14.88
N LEU A 125 -9.31 17.44 15.05
CA LEU A 125 -10.18 16.66 15.94
C LEU A 125 -10.05 17.11 17.42
N THR A 126 -8.85 17.50 17.85
CA THR A 126 -8.62 18.06 19.19
C THR A 126 -9.38 19.37 19.38
N ALA A 127 -9.37 20.27 18.39
CA ALA A 127 -10.14 21.50 18.44
C ALA A 127 -11.66 21.25 18.42
N LEU A 128 -12.14 20.32 17.59
CA LEU A 128 -13.57 19.97 17.50
C LEU A 128 -14.12 19.33 18.78
N GLN A 129 -13.26 18.70 19.57
CA GLN A 129 -13.58 18.06 20.85
C GLN A 129 -13.69 19.06 22.02
N ILE A 130 -13.20 20.30 21.88
CA ILE A 130 -13.31 21.33 22.93
C ILE A 130 -14.77 21.56 23.33
N ARG A 131 -15.03 21.66 24.64
CA ARG A 131 -16.37 21.82 25.24
C ARG A 131 -17.38 20.71 24.91
N ARG A 132 -16.97 19.57 24.36
CA ARG A 132 -17.87 18.45 24.04
C ARG A 132 -18.10 17.48 25.19
N SER A 133 -17.33 17.59 26.28
CA SER A 133 -17.38 16.62 27.37
C SER A 133 -16.79 17.13 28.69
N PRO A 134 -17.29 16.68 29.86
CA PRO A 134 -16.69 16.99 31.16
C PRO A 134 -15.31 16.35 31.39
N PHE A 135 -14.83 15.52 30.46
CA PHE A 135 -13.47 14.95 30.47
C PHE A 135 -12.44 15.83 29.77
N GLU A 136 -12.86 16.96 29.19
CA GLU A 136 -12.05 17.84 28.35
C GLU A 136 -10.59 18.05 28.80
N PRO A 137 -10.27 18.51 30.02
CA PRO A 137 -8.87 18.76 30.40
C PRO A 137 -8.00 17.49 30.35
N HIS A 138 -8.58 16.33 30.64
CA HIS A 138 -7.85 15.06 30.61
C HIS A 138 -7.69 14.55 29.18
N VAL A 139 -8.72 14.71 28.35
CA VAL A 139 -8.66 14.34 26.93
C VAL A 139 -7.62 15.20 26.19
N LEU A 140 -7.63 16.53 26.43
CA LEU A 140 -6.64 17.44 25.85
C LEU A 140 -5.21 17.07 26.26
N LEU A 141 -4.99 16.69 27.53
CA LEU A 141 -3.68 16.24 28.01
C LEU A 141 -3.10 15.12 27.14
N PHE A 142 -3.88 14.06 26.90
CA PHE A 142 -3.43 12.91 26.11
C PHE A 142 -3.31 13.23 24.62
N LEU A 143 -4.20 14.06 24.06
CA LEU A 143 -4.10 14.47 22.66
C LEU A 143 -2.87 15.35 22.41
N PHE A 144 -2.54 16.28 23.31
CA PHE A 144 -1.31 17.08 23.22
C PHE A 144 -0.07 16.21 23.35
N PHE A 145 -0.07 15.20 24.23
CA PHE A 145 1.03 14.26 24.34
C PHE A 145 1.29 13.53 23.01
N LEU A 146 0.24 13.02 22.36
CA LEU A 146 0.35 12.36 21.05
C LEU A 146 0.80 13.32 19.95
N GLN A 147 0.27 14.55 19.93
CA GLN A 147 0.70 15.59 18.99
C GLN A 147 2.17 15.97 19.17
N ALA A 148 2.65 16.07 20.41
CA ALA A 148 4.05 16.32 20.70
C ALA A 148 4.93 15.19 20.14
N GLY A 149 4.54 13.92 20.35
CA GLY A 149 5.24 12.76 19.78
C GLY A 149 5.31 12.79 18.26
N LEU A 150 4.19 13.05 17.58
CA LEU A 150 4.16 13.18 16.11
C LEU A 150 4.99 14.37 15.61
N THR A 151 5.02 15.47 16.37
CA THR A 151 5.82 16.65 16.01
C THR A 151 7.32 16.35 16.15
N VAL A 152 7.72 15.50 17.11
CA VAL A 152 9.12 15.04 17.20
C VAL A 152 9.52 14.29 15.93
N PHE A 153 8.64 13.44 15.37
CA PHE A 153 8.95 12.76 14.10
C PHE A 153 9.23 13.77 12.98
N LEU A 154 8.40 14.81 12.85
CA LEU A 154 8.55 15.87 11.84
C LEU A 154 9.74 16.81 12.07
N LEU A 155 10.28 16.86 13.29
CA LEU A 155 11.49 17.61 13.59
C LEU A 155 12.76 16.79 13.35
N VAL A 156 12.66 15.46 13.47
CA VAL A 156 13.76 14.54 13.13
C VAL A 156 13.88 14.39 11.61
N GLU A 157 12.77 14.12 10.92
CA GLU A 157 12.68 14.10 9.46
C GLU A 157 11.69 15.17 9.00
N SER A 158 12.23 16.31 8.57
CA SER A 158 11.43 17.51 8.27
C SER A 158 11.09 17.62 6.79
N PRO A 159 9.82 17.90 6.43
CA PRO A 159 9.44 18.15 5.03
C PRO A 159 10.00 19.47 4.48
N PHE A 160 10.66 20.27 5.32
CA PHE A 160 11.25 21.56 4.97
C PHE A 160 12.78 21.48 4.86
N ALA A 161 13.36 20.28 4.77
CA ALA A 161 14.79 20.11 4.59
C ALA A 161 15.25 20.70 3.23
N PRO A 162 16.39 21.41 3.18
CA PRO A 162 16.92 21.94 1.93
C PRO A 162 17.46 20.82 1.05
N THR A 163 17.27 20.96 -0.27
CA THR A 163 17.85 20.05 -1.26
C THR A 163 19.38 20.11 -1.25
N VAL A 164 20.02 21.11 -0.63
CA VAL A 164 21.49 21.38 -0.62
C VAL A 164 22.38 20.23 -0.12
N GLN A 165 21.84 19.19 0.55
CA GLN A 165 22.59 17.92 0.70
C GLN A 165 22.85 17.21 -0.64
N VAL A 166 22.22 17.69 -1.71
CA VAL A 166 22.22 17.24 -3.10
C VAL A 166 22.29 18.49 -3.97
N THR A 167 23.45 18.97 -4.45
CA THR A 167 23.51 19.51 -5.83
C THR A 167 24.89 19.97 -6.30
N SER A 168 25.27 19.37 -7.43
CA SER A 168 25.64 20.13 -8.63
C SER A 168 24.40 20.91 -9.14
N PRO A 169 24.51 22.19 -9.53
CA PRO A 169 23.41 23.02 -10.05
C PRO A 169 22.59 22.40 -11.20
N ASN A 170 23.16 21.44 -11.94
CA ASN A 170 22.51 20.76 -13.05
C ASN A 170 21.32 19.88 -12.62
N LEU A 171 21.32 19.33 -11.40
CA LEU A 171 20.26 18.47 -10.87
C LEU A 171 18.98 19.24 -10.51
N MET A 172 19.06 20.52 -10.14
CA MET A 172 17.85 21.33 -9.90
C MET A 172 17.18 21.79 -11.21
N ALA A 173 17.96 21.83 -12.31
CA ALA A 173 17.44 22.22 -13.61
C ALA A 173 16.55 21.13 -14.25
N SER A 174 16.68 19.86 -13.84
CA SER A 174 15.94 18.72 -14.40
C SER A 174 14.47 18.65 -13.99
N GLY A 175 14.03 19.38 -12.95
CA GLY A 175 12.61 19.56 -12.65
C GLY A 175 11.98 18.57 -11.65
N GLY A 176 12.76 18.02 -10.72
CA GLY A 176 12.29 17.09 -9.69
C GLY A 176 12.22 15.64 -10.17
N GLN A 177 12.33 14.67 -9.25
CA GLN A 177 12.31 13.24 -9.56
C GLN A 177 10.93 12.70 -9.91
N GLY A 178 9.86 13.46 -9.62
CA GLY A 178 8.49 12.95 -9.73
C GLY A 178 8.10 12.05 -8.56
N MET A 179 6.81 11.72 -8.49
CA MET A 179 6.33 10.72 -7.54
C MET A 179 6.36 9.33 -8.17
N ASN A 180 6.52 8.30 -7.34
CA ASN A 180 6.46 6.91 -7.78
C ASN A 180 5.24 6.68 -8.71
N PRO A 181 5.43 6.10 -9.90
CA PRO A 181 4.37 5.90 -10.86
C PRO A 181 3.11 5.17 -10.35
N LEU A 182 3.27 4.19 -9.44
CA LEU A 182 2.16 3.47 -8.79
C LEU A 182 1.23 4.40 -8.03
N LEU A 183 1.76 5.52 -7.54
CA LEU A 183 1.00 6.49 -6.77
C LEU A 183 0.12 7.38 -7.65
N GLN A 184 0.32 7.42 -8.97
CA GLN A 184 -0.45 8.31 -9.84
C GLN A 184 -1.82 7.72 -10.20
N ASN A 185 -2.63 7.36 -9.21
CA ASN A 185 -3.99 6.83 -9.38
C ASN A 185 -4.99 7.61 -8.49
N PRO A 186 -6.21 7.94 -8.96
CA PRO A 186 -7.19 8.70 -8.17
C PRO A 186 -7.57 8.07 -6.82
N TRP A 187 -7.56 6.75 -6.72
CA TRP A 187 -7.88 6.04 -5.48
C TRP A 187 -6.73 6.09 -4.49
N MET A 188 -5.49 6.08 -4.97
CA MET A 188 -4.33 6.43 -4.13
C MET A 188 -4.46 7.84 -3.60
N VAL A 189 -4.88 8.83 -4.41
CA VAL A 189 -5.09 10.21 -3.94
C VAL A 189 -6.07 10.26 -2.77
N ALA A 190 -7.16 9.49 -2.81
CA ALA A 190 -8.20 9.50 -1.79
C ALA A 190 -7.91 8.62 -0.55
N HIS A 191 -7.18 7.52 -0.71
CA HIS A 191 -6.98 6.48 0.31
C HIS A 191 -6.23 6.97 1.57
N PRO A 192 -4.99 7.51 1.50
CA PRO A 192 -4.23 7.92 2.67
C PRO A 192 -4.92 8.99 3.52
N PRO A 193 -5.53 10.05 2.96
CA PRO A 193 -6.29 11.01 3.77
C PRO A 193 -7.42 10.36 4.59
N ALA A 194 -8.16 9.41 4.02
CA ALA A 194 -9.18 8.66 4.76
C ALA A 194 -8.54 7.82 5.88
N LEU A 195 -7.45 7.09 5.58
CA LEU A 195 -6.76 6.25 6.55
C LEU A 195 -6.21 7.06 7.75
N PHE A 196 -5.52 8.17 7.48
CA PHE A 196 -4.94 9.04 8.51
C PHE A 196 -5.98 9.76 9.35
N LEU A 197 -7.13 10.13 8.76
CA LEU A 197 -8.26 10.63 9.53
C LEU A 197 -8.84 9.54 10.46
N GLY A 198 -8.85 8.28 10.01
CA GLY A 198 -9.16 7.12 10.83
C GLY A 198 -8.20 6.95 12.01
N TYR A 199 -6.90 7.01 11.76
CA TYR A 199 -5.85 6.94 12.80
C TYR A 199 -5.97 8.08 13.81
N ALA A 200 -6.21 9.31 13.34
CA ALA A 200 -6.47 10.45 14.21
C ALA A 200 -7.74 10.26 15.05
N GLY A 201 -8.82 9.75 14.44
CA GLY A 201 -10.08 9.47 15.10
C GLY A 201 -9.97 8.44 16.23
N MET A 202 -9.15 7.40 16.05
CA MET A 202 -8.93 6.36 17.06
C MET A 202 -8.15 6.82 18.29
N ALA A 203 -7.45 7.97 18.23
CA ALA A 203 -6.80 8.56 19.40
C ALA A 203 -7.81 9.04 20.46
N LEU A 204 -9.02 9.45 20.05
CA LEU A 204 -10.01 10.00 20.97
C LEU A 204 -10.60 8.93 21.90
N PRO A 205 -11.04 7.74 21.43
CA PRO A 205 -11.42 6.64 22.32
C PRO A 205 -10.36 6.32 23.37
N LEU A 206 -9.07 6.27 23.01
CA LEU A 206 -7.96 6.11 23.95
C LEU A 206 -7.93 7.24 24.98
N ALA A 207 -7.90 8.50 24.51
CA ALA A 207 -7.81 9.66 25.40
C ALA A 207 -8.99 9.73 26.39
N TYR A 208 -10.19 9.35 25.95
CA TYR A 208 -11.36 9.23 26.81
C TYR A 208 -11.27 8.08 27.82
N ALA A 209 -10.77 6.91 27.41
CA ALA A 209 -10.55 5.78 28.30
C ALA A 209 -9.56 6.13 29.42
N LEU A 210 -8.42 6.75 29.07
CA LEU A 210 -7.41 7.20 30.04
C LEU A 210 -7.95 8.34 30.94
N ALA A 211 -8.75 9.24 30.38
CA ALA A 211 -9.46 10.27 31.17
C ALA A 211 -10.46 9.65 32.17
N GLY A 212 -11.17 8.60 31.76
CA GLY A 212 -12.07 7.82 32.63
C GLY A 212 -11.32 7.17 33.80
N LEU A 213 -10.16 6.55 33.51
CA LEU A 213 -9.26 5.99 34.51
C LEU A 213 -8.76 7.03 35.50
N TRP A 214 -8.34 8.20 35.00
CA TRP A 214 -7.87 9.28 35.85
C TRP A 214 -8.97 9.82 36.75
N LYS A 215 -10.14 10.17 36.19
CA LYS A 215 -11.26 10.74 36.96
C LYS A 215 -11.98 9.72 37.84
N ARG A 216 -11.65 8.43 37.70
CA ARG A 216 -12.40 7.31 38.30
C ARG A 216 -13.89 7.31 37.92
N ASP A 217 -14.20 7.89 36.76
CA ASP A 217 -15.52 7.83 36.16
C ASP A 217 -15.48 6.84 34.99
N TYR A 218 -15.80 5.59 35.32
CA TYR A 218 -15.75 4.48 34.37
C TYR A 218 -16.99 4.37 33.49
N GLN A 219 -17.93 5.32 33.53
CA GLN A 219 -19.14 5.29 32.69
C GLN A 219 -19.28 6.53 31.80
N GLY A 220 -18.94 7.71 32.31
CA GLY A 220 -19.13 8.98 31.59
C GLY A 220 -18.33 9.10 30.30
N TRP A 221 -17.18 8.41 30.19
CA TRP A 221 -16.32 8.47 29.01
C TRP A 221 -16.87 7.67 27.81
N VAL A 222 -17.75 6.69 28.06
CA VAL A 222 -18.21 5.70 27.08
C VAL A 222 -18.98 6.34 25.93
N GLN A 223 -19.90 7.26 26.24
CA GLN A 223 -20.77 7.85 25.23
C GLN A 223 -20.01 8.78 24.25
N PRO A 224 -19.12 9.67 24.72
CA PRO A 224 -18.24 10.41 23.84
C PRO A 224 -17.29 9.51 23.05
N ALA A 225 -16.65 8.54 23.70
CA ALA A 225 -15.74 7.60 23.03
C ALA A 225 -16.44 6.80 21.92
N LEU A 226 -17.69 6.38 22.12
CA LEU A 226 -18.48 5.70 21.08
C LEU A 226 -18.72 6.60 19.86
N SER A 227 -18.95 7.90 20.06
CA SER A 227 -19.25 8.84 18.95
C SER A 227 -18.01 9.10 18.10
N TRP A 228 -16.87 9.31 18.74
CA TRP A 228 -15.59 9.47 18.06
C TRP A 228 -15.04 8.16 17.51
N GLY A 229 -15.26 7.04 18.21
CA GLY A 229 -14.87 5.71 17.74
C GLY A 229 -15.58 5.34 16.45
N LEU A 230 -16.86 5.69 16.28
CA LEU A 230 -17.56 5.50 15.01
C LEU A 230 -16.97 6.34 13.86
N LEU A 231 -16.49 7.56 14.16
CA LEU A 231 -15.81 8.40 13.18
C LEU A 231 -14.47 7.78 12.77
N GLY A 232 -13.63 7.41 13.74
CA GLY A 232 -12.35 6.76 13.47
C GLY A 232 -12.53 5.45 12.71
N TRP A 233 -13.50 4.63 13.11
CA TRP A 233 -13.81 3.35 12.46
C TRP A 233 -14.31 3.53 11.03
N PHE A 234 -15.19 4.52 10.78
CA PHE A 234 -15.69 4.82 9.44
C PHE A 234 -14.57 5.19 8.49
N PHE A 235 -13.69 6.12 8.89
CA PHE A 235 -12.60 6.58 8.04
C PHE A 235 -11.51 5.53 7.86
N LEU A 236 -11.24 4.72 8.89
CA LEU A 236 -10.34 3.57 8.76
C LEU A 236 -10.90 2.52 7.78
N GLY A 237 -12.20 2.21 7.86
CA GLY A 237 -12.86 1.31 6.92
C GLY A 237 -12.95 1.88 5.49
N LEU A 238 -13.18 3.19 5.35
CA LEU A 238 -13.15 3.88 4.06
C LEU A 238 -11.74 3.84 3.45
N GLY A 239 -10.71 4.09 4.25
CA GLY A 239 -9.32 3.95 3.84
C GLY A 239 -9.06 2.54 3.32
N ILE A 240 -9.34 1.50 4.11
CA ILE A 240 -9.14 0.09 3.70
C ILE A 240 -9.88 -0.23 2.39
N LEU A 241 -11.15 0.20 2.25
CA LEU A 241 -11.93 -0.05 1.04
C LEU A 241 -11.36 0.65 -0.20
N LEU A 242 -10.93 1.91 -0.07
CA LEU A 242 -10.28 2.65 -1.15
C LEU A 242 -8.92 2.05 -1.51
N GLY A 243 -8.17 1.57 -0.53
CA GLY A 243 -6.89 0.90 -0.73
C GLY A 243 -7.06 -0.43 -1.48
N ALA A 244 -8.05 -1.22 -1.09
CA ALA A 244 -8.41 -2.46 -1.79
C ALA A 244 -8.83 -2.21 -3.25
N PHE A 245 -9.56 -1.12 -3.49
CA PHE A 245 -9.96 -0.72 -4.84
C PHE A 245 -8.78 -0.24 -5.69
N TRP A 246 -7.88 0.54 -5.09
CA TRP A 246 -6.63 0.96 -5.73
C TRP A 246 -5.75 -0.23 -6.08
N ALA A 247 -5.55 -1.18 -5.15
CA ALA A 247 -4.82 -2.41 -5.38
C ALA A 247 -5.39 -3.20 -6.57
N TYR A 248 -6.72 -3.33 -6.62
CA TYR A 248 -7.43 -4.02 -7.70
C TYR A 248 -7.25 -3.37 -9.08
N GLU A 249 -7.09 -2.05 -9.14
CA GLU A 249 -6.87 -1.32 -10.38
C GLU A 249 -5.39 -1.18 -10.79
N THR A 250 -4.42 -1.54 -9.93
CA THR A 250 -3.02 -1.17 -10.18
C THR A 250 -1.99 -2.27 -10.03
N LEU A 251 -2.16 -3.25 -9.14
CA LEU A 251 -1.05 -4.14 -8.76
C LEU A 251 -0.84 -5.35 -9.70
N GLY A 252 -1.61 -5.50 -10.78
CA GLY A 252 -1.34 -6.51 -11.82
C GLY A 252 -1.69 -7.97 -11.44
N TRP A 253 -1.53 -8.39 -10.19
CA TRP A 253 -1.78 -9.77 -9.71
C TRP A 253 -3.26 -10.15 -9.53
N GLY A 254 -4.17 -9.26 -9.88
CA GLY A 254 -5.57 -9.62 -10.06
C GLY A 254 -6.43 -9.74 -8.79
N GLY A 255 -5.97 -9.24 -7.66
CA GLY A 255 -6.78 -9.20 -6.44
C GLY A 255 -6.98 -7.80 -5.88
N TYR A 256 -7.81 -7.72 -4.85
CA TYR A 256 -8.09 -6.50 -4.07
C TYR A 256 -7.48 -6.56 -2.66
N TRP A 257 -6.91 -7.71 -2.27
CA TRP A 257 -6.25 -7.91 -0.97
C TRP A 257 -5.16 -8.98 -1.05
N GLY A 258 -3.90 -8.61 -0.83
CA GLY A 258 -2.74 -9.47 -1.09
C GLY A 258 -2.24 -10.22 0.14
N TRP A 259 -2.83 -9.96 1.31
CA TRP A 259 -2.29 -10.38 2.61
C TRP A 259 -0.88 -9.85 2.90
N ASP A 260 -0.52 -8.75 2.26
CA ASP A 260 0.71 -8.01 2.50
C ASP A 260 0.75 -7.50 3.97
N PRO A 261 1.89 -7.56 4.68
CA PRO A 261 1.95 -7.17 6.08
C PRO A 261 1.56 -5.70 6.35
N VAL A 262 1.83 -4.77 5.42
CA VAL A 262 1.41 -3.37 5.58
C VAL A 262 -0.09 -3.24 5.38
N GLU A 263 -0.67 -3.89 4.36
CA GLU A 263 -2.13 -3.96 4.19
C GLU A 263 -2.81 -4.51 5.46
N ASN A 264 -2.33 -5.65 5.96
CA ASN A 264 -2.84 -6.31 7.16
C ASN A 264 -2.72 -5.42 8.40
N SER A 265 -1.66 -4.62 8.51
CA SER A 265 -1.45 -3.74 9.65
C SER A 265 -2.58 -2.71 9.81
N SER A 266 -3.21 -2.28 8.70
CA SER A 266 -4.35 -1.37 8.73
C SER A 266 -5.65 -2.04 9.18
N LEU A 267 -5.81 -3.35 8.92
CA LEU A 267 -6.98 -4.13 9.30
C LEU A 267 -7.04 -4.43 10.81
N LEU A 268 -5.89 -4.60 11.47
CA LEU A 268 -5.79 -4.90 12.90
C LEU A 268 -6.46 -3.86 13.83
N PRO A 269 -6.19 -2.54 13.72
CA PRO A 269 -6.91 -1.53 14.50
C PRO A 269 -8.39 -1.45 14.11
N TRP A 270 -8.78 -1.82 12.89
CA TRP A 270 -10.18 -1.86 12.48
C TRP A 270 -10.95 -3.01 13.16
N LEU A 271 -10.34 -4.20 13.24
CA LEU A 271 -10.91 -5.36 13.94
C LEU A 271 -11.04 -5.12 15.45
N THR A 272 -9.97 -4.65 16.09
CA THR A 272 -10.00 -4.34 17.54
C THR A 272 -10.90 -3.13 17.83
N GLY A 273 -10.96 -2.14 16.94
CA GLY A 273 -11.91 -1.04 16.99
C GLY A 273 -13.37 -1.52 16.87
N THR A 274 -13.64 -2.51 16.03
CA THR A 274 -14.97 -3.16 15.95
C THR A 274 -15.33 -3.80 17.29
N ALA A 275 -14.39 -4.54 17.90
CA ALA A 275 -14.57 -5.13 19.22
C ALA A 275 -14.83 -4.06 20.30
N LEU A 276 -14.07 -2.95 20.27
CA LEU A 276 -14.27 -1.81 21.17
C LEU A 276 -15.66 -1.20 21.01
N LEU A 277 -16.13 -0.94 19.79
CA LEU A 277 -17.45 -0.35 19.55
C LEU A 277 -18.58 -1.22 20.12
N HIS A 278 -18.51 -2.54 19.92
CA HIS A 278 -19.45 -3.50 20.50
C HIS A 278 -19.36 -3.52 22.03
N GLY A 279 -18.15 -3.50 22.56
CA GLY A 279 -17.84 -3.36 23.98
C GLY A 279 -18.48 -2.12 24.61
N LEU A 280 -18.31 -0.96 23.98
CA LEU A 280 -18.85 0.33 24.44
C LEU A 280 -20.39 0.34 24.43
N LEU A 281 -21.03 -0.33 23.47
CA LEU A 281 -22.48 -0.51 23.45
C LEU A 281 -22.96 -1.30 24.67
N ILE A 282 -22.28 -2.39 25.02
CA ILE A 282 -22.61 -3.21 26.21
C ILE A 282 -22.40 -2.40 27.48
N GLN A 283 -21.27 -1.69 27.61
CA GLN A 283 -20.99 -0.88 28.79
C GLN A 283 -22.02 0.23 28.96
N ARG A 284 -22.40 0.90 27.87
CA ARG A 284 -23.46 1.92 27.90
C ARG A 284 -24.81 1.36 28.38
N HIS A 285 -25.21 0.19 27.88
CA HIS A 285 -26.53 -0.37 28.17
C HIS A 285 -26.61 -1.18 29.48
N ARG A 286 -25.51 -1.82 29.89
CA ARG A 286 -25.49 -2.81 30.98
C ARG A 286 -24.45 -2.49 32.05
N ARG A 287 -23.60 -1.48 31.85
CA ARG A 287 -22.49 -1.10 32.75
C ARG A 287 -21.51 -2.26 33.01
N ARG A 288 -21.32 -3.14 32.02
CA ARG A 288 -20.41 -4.29 32.04
C ARG A 288 -19.22 -4.08 31.09
N LEU A 289 -18.24 -4.99 31.13
CA LEU A 289 -17.02 -5.00 30.30
C LEU A 289 -16.12 -3.76 30.45
N ILE A 290 -16.13 -3.12 31.62
CA ILE A 290 -15.30 -1.95 31.91
C ILE A 290 -13.82 -2.26 31.67
N HIS A 291 -13.31 -3.37 32.24
CA HIS A 291 -11.92 -3.80 32.07
C HIS A 291 -11.58 -4.03 30.59
N GLY A 292 -12.41 -4.82 29.89
CA GLY A 292 -12.19 -5.15 28.49
C GLY A 292 -12.17 -3.92 27.59
N ASN A 293 -13.07 -2.97 27.78
CA ASN A 293 -13.13 -1.78 26.93
C ASN A 293 -11.97 -0.82 27.15
N LEU A 294 -11.43 -0.75 28.37
CA LEU A 294 -10.21 0.02 28.64
C LEU A 294 -9.00 -0.61 27.96
N ILE A 295 -8.88 -1.95 28.02
CA ILE A 295 -7.81 -2.70 27.33
C ILE A 295 -7.95 -2.55 25.82
N LEU A 296 -9.16 -2.71 25.27
CA LEU A 296 -9.42 -2.57 23.84
C LEU A 296 -9.12 -1.16 23.33
N ALA A 297 -9.46 -0.11 24.08
CA ALA A 297 -9.13 1.26 23.69
C ALA A 297 -7.60 1.49 23.63
N LEU A 298 -6.84 0.93 24.57
CA LEU A 298 -5.38 0.96 24.55
C LEU A 298 -4.81 0.14 23.39
N LEU A 299 -5.25 -1.10 23.25
CA LEU A 299 -4.80 -2.03 22.20
C LEU A 299 -5.06 -1.47 20.79
N THR A 300 -6.28 -0.97 20.53
CA THR A 300 -6.63 -0.42 19.21
C THR A 300 -5.71 0.73 18.80
N TYR A 301 -5.37 1.64 19.72
CA TYR A 301 -4.47 2.73 19.38
C TYR A 301 -3.00 2.31 19.31
N LEU A 302 -2.56 1.34 20.14
CA LEU A 302 -1.24 0.73 19.97
C LEU A 302 -1.08 0.06 18.61
N LEU A 303 -2.14 -0.59 18.09
CA LEU A 303 -2.13 -1.15 16.74
C LEU A 303 -2.08 -0.09 15.64
N VAL A 304 -2.61 1.12 15.87
CA VAL A 304 -2.40 2.27 14.96
C VAL A 304 -0.92 2.70 14.94
N LEU A 305 -0.29 2.80 16.12
CA LEU A 305 1.14 3.12 16.22
C LEU A 305 2.00 2.00 15.58
N LEU A 306 1.64 0.74 15.80
CA LEU A 306 2.29 -0.41 15.19
C LEU A 306 2.18 -0.38 13.66
N ALA A 307 0.98 -0.12 13.11
CA ALA A 307 0.79 -0.01 11.67
C ALA A 307 1.67 1.09 11.05
N THR A 308 1.77 2.23 11.74
CA THR A 308 2.69 3.31 11.32
C THR A 308 4.15 2.84 11.35
N PHE A 309 4.58 2.20 12.43
CA PHE A 309 5.94 1.66 12.57
C PHE A 309 6.26 0.66 11.45
N LEU A 310 5.38 -0.32 11.21
CA LEU A 310 5.58 -1.34 10.18
C LEU A 310 5.69 -0.74 8.77
N THR A 311 4.86 0.28 8.48
CA THR A 311 4.84 0.93 7.17
C THR A 311 6.03 1.87 6.95
N ARG A 312 6.47 2.59 8.00
CA ARG A 312 7.34 3.78 7.87
C ARG A 312 8.77 3.64 8.41
N SER A 313 9.07 2.56 9.12
CA SER A 313 10.44 2.34 9.63
C SER A 313 11.39 1.72 8.61
N GLY A 314 10.84 1.09 7.57
CA GLY A 314 11.57 0.21 6.65
C GLY A 314 11.88 -1.17 7.19
N VAL A 315 11.33 -1.53 8.37
CA VAL A 315 11.49 -2.87 8.96
C VAL A 315 10.90 -3.99 8.09
N LEU A 316 9.99 -3.66 7.16
CA LEU A 316 9.37 -4.59 6.22
C LEU A 316 9.91 -4.47 4.79
N GLY A 317 11.07 -3.83 4.57
CA GLY A 317 11.56 -3.52 3.22
C GLY A 317 11.74 -4.71 2.28
N GLN A 318 11.95 -5.93 2.80
CA GLN A 318 12.01 -7.17 2.02
C GLN A 318 10.71 -7.98 2.02
N ALA A 319 9.73 -7.59 2.83
CA ALA A 319 8.49 -8.33 3.04
C ALA A 319 7.22 -7.62 2.59
N SER A 320 7.32 -6.37 2.16
CA SER A 320 6.18 -5.60 1.70
C SER A 320 6.58 -4.62 0.62
N VAL A 321 5.82 -4.61 -0.48
CA VAL A 321 5.90 -3.57 -1.53
C VAL A 321 5.48 -2.19 -1.02
N HIS A 322 4.72 -2.14 0.07
CA HIS A 322 4.19 -0.90 0.63
C HIS A 322 5.08 -0.32 1.75
N SER A 323 6.17 -1.00 2.11
CA SER A 323 7.10 -0.50 3.13
C SER A 323 7.91 0.66 2.57
N PHE A 324 8.07 1.71 3.37
CA PHE A 324 9.04 2.76 3.10
C PHE A 324 10.47 2.22 3.26
N ALA A 325 11.45 2.98 2.75
CA ALA A 325 12.87 2.70 2.97
C ALA A 325 13.24 2.82 4.48
N PRO A 326 14.38 2.24 4.91
CA PRO A 326 14.88 2.41 6.27
C PRO A 326 14.97 3.89 6.68
N SER A 327 14.43 4.20 7.87
CA SER A 327 14.28 5.59 8.34
C SER A 327 14.90 5.82 9.71
N THR A 328 15.36 7.05 9.95
CA THR A 328 15.88 7.51 11.24
C THR A 328 14.78 7.66 12.30
N LEU A 329 13.50 7.58 11.91
CA LEU A 329 12.33 7.63 12.81
C LEU A 329 12.13 6.36 13.64
N THR A 330 12.72 5.24 13.24
CA THR A 330 12.55 3.92 13.88
C THR A 330 12.62 3.97 15.42
N PRO A 331 13.70 4.47 16.06
CA PRO A 331 13.77 4.52 17.52
C PRO A 331 12.71 5.45 18.15
N TRP A 332 12.32 6.52 17.46
CA TRP A 332 11.31 7.47 17.95
C TRP A 332 9.90 6.88 17.91
N MET A 333 9.57 6.14 16.84
CA MET A 333 8.29 5.43 16.71
C MET A 333 8.15 4.34 17.77
N VAL A 334 9.19 3.53 17.98
CA VAL A 334 9.23 2.54 19.05
C VAL A 334 9.11 3.22 20.41
N GLY A 335 9.87 4.31 20.64
CA GLY A 335 9.81 5.08 21.89
C GLY A 335 8.41 5.61 22.22
N LEU A 336 7.72 6.23 21.26
CA LEU A 336 6.34 6.71 21.46
C LEU A 336 5.38 5.56 21.74
N MET A 337 5.48 4.47 20.97
CA MET A 337 4.64 3.28 21.15
C MET A 337 4.84 2.64 22.54
N THR A 338 6.10 2.45 22.96
CA THR A 338 6.44 1.94 24.30
C THR A 338 5.96 2.87 25.40
N LEU A 339 6.09 4.19 25.23
CA LEU A 339 5.63 5.15 26.23
C LEU A 339 4.10 5.13 26.38
N VAL A 340 3.35 5.06 25.28
CA VAL A 340 1.88 4.90 25.31
C VAL A 340 1.49 3.58 25.97
N ALA A 341 2.16 2.48 25.61
CA ALA A 341 1.89 1.17 26.17
C ALA A 341 2.16 1.13 27.68
N ALA A 342 3.33 1.62 28.11
CA ALA A 342 3.76 1.63 29.50
C ALA A 342 2.89 2.57 30.35
N ALA A 343 2.69 3.81 29.92
CA ALA A 343 1.88 4.79 30.68
C ALA A 343 0.41 4.37 30.77
N GLY A 344 -0.18 3.90 29.66
CA GLY A 344 -1.55 3.41 29.61
C GLY A 344 -1.75 2.18 30.49
N SER A 345 -0.85 1.21 30.41
CA SER A 345 -0.90 -0.01 31.24
C SER A 345 -0.65 0.29 32.71
N ALA A 346 0.29 1.17 33.04
CA ALA A 346 0.56 1.58 34.41
C ALA A 346 -0.66 2.30 35.02
N LEU A 347 -1.31 3.20 34.28
CA LEU A 347 -2.52 3.87 34.74
C LEU A 347 -3.67 2.87 34.95
N LEU A 348 -3.87 1.95 34.00
CA LEU A 348 -4.87 0.88 34.13
C LEU A 348 -4.59 -0.02 35.35
N ALA A 349 -3.34 -0.47 35.52
CA ALA A 349 -2.92 -1.30 36.64
C ALA A 349 -3.11 -0.58 37.99
N SER A 350 -2.78 0.72 38.05
CA SER A 350 -2.94 1.55 39.25
C SER A 350 -4.40 1.70 39.71
N ARG A 351 -5.35 1.50 38.78
CA ARG A 351 -6.80 1.60 39.02
C ARG A 351 -7.50 0.25 38.97
N TRP A 352 -6.78 -0.84 38.73
CA TRP A 352 -7.37 -2.16 38.50
C TRP A 352 -8.30 -2.60 39.65
N ARG A 353 -7.88 -2.34 40.90
CA ARG A 353 -8.66 -2.65 42.11
C ARG A 353 -9.86 -1.72 42.33
N ASP A 354 -9.84 -0.52 41.75
CA ASP A 354 -10.91 0.47 41.84
C ASP A 354 -12.04 0.18 40.82
N LEU A 355 -11.77 -0.66 39.81
CA LEU A 355 -12.73 -0.96 38.76
C LEU A 355 -13.87 -1.84 39.31
N PRO A 356 -15.15 -1.53 39.02
CA PRO A 356 -16.26 -2.37 39.44
C PRO A 356 -16.05 -3.80 38.93
N PRO A 357 -16.25 -4.82 39.78
CA PRO A 357 -16.04 -6.20 39.38
C PRO A 357 -16.92 -6.53 38.18
N GLY A 358 -16.27 -6.89 37.06
CA GLY A 358 -16.95 -7.35 35.87
C GLY A 358 -17.39 -8.81 36.05
N PRO A 359 -18.57 -9.21 35.55
CA PRO A 359 -19.06 -10.59 35.69
C PRO A 359 -18.20 -11.65 34.98
N VAL A 360 -17.19 -11.26 34.19
CA VAL A 360 -16.29 -12.21 33.50
C VAL A 360 -15.48 -13.06 34.51
N PHE A 361 -15.20 -12.55 35.72
CA PHE A 361 -14.57 -13.32 36.79
C PHE A 361 -15.54 -13.84 37.86
N ALA A 362 -16.84 -13.51 37.77
CA ALA A 362 -17.86 -13.96 38.72
C ALA A 362 -18.39 -15.37 38.40
N LEU A 363 -17.95 -15.99 37.31
CA LEU A 363 -18.26 -17.40 36.99
C LEU A 363 -17.50 -18.41 37.88
N ALA A 364 -16.53 -17.96 38.69
CA ALA A 364 -15.65 -18.85 39.46
C ALA A 364 -15.50 -18.52 40.97
N GLY A 365 -16.25 -17.57 41.55
CA GLY A 365 -15.98 -17.17 42.93
C GLY A 365 -17.14 -16.52 43.68
N LYS A 366 -17.35 -17.03 44.91
CA LYS A 366 -18.35 -16.63 45.91
C LYS A 366 -18.52 -15.10 46.02
N THR A 367 -19.77 -14.66 46.01
CA THR A 367 -20.18 -13.31 46.41
C THR A 367 -19.65 -12.97 47.81
N PRO A 368 -19.05 -11.79 48.04
CA PRO A 368 -18.74 -11.34 49.39
C PRO A 368 -20.03 -11.08 50.15
N ALA A 369 -20.13 -11.63 51.37
CA ALA A 369 -21.24 -11.41 52.28
C ALA A 369 -21.27 -9.94 52.74
N GLY A 370 -22.19 -9.16 52.17
CA GLY A 370 -22.50 -7.79 52.59
C GLY A 370 -24.02 -7.65 52.78
N ARG A 371 -24.41 -7.26 54.01
CA ARG A 371 -25.76 -7.14 54.60
C ARG A 371 -26.96 -7.11 53.64
N PRO A 372 -28.01 -7.94 53.89
CA PRO A 372 -29.19 -7.98 53.05
C PRO A 372 -29.99 -6.69 53.22
N ARG A 373 -30.13 -5.93 52.12
CA ARG A 373 -31.19 -4.95 51.97
C ARG A 373 -32.47 -5.76 51.74
N GLN A 374 -33.46 -5.65 52.63
CA GLN A 374 -34.76 -6.29 52.48
C GLN A 374 -35.31 -5.99 51.09
N ARG A 375 -35.42 -7.04 50.27
CA ARG A 375 -35.95 -7.01 48.92
C ARG A 375 -37.13 -7.96 48.90
N ASN A 376 -38.25 -7.52 48.35
CA ASN A 376 -39.54 -8.22 48.44
C ASN A 376 -39.43 -9.67 47.94
N PRO A 377 -40.14 -10.65 48.56
CA PRO A 377 -40.05 -12.06 48.20
C PRO A 377 -40.45 -12.36 46.75
N GLU A 378 -41.29 -11.53 46.13
CA GLU A 378 -41.71 -11.70 44.72
C GLU A 378 -40.62 -11.35 43.68
N GLU A 379 -39.56 -10.62 44.06
CA GLU A 379 -38.39 -10.39 43.19
C GLU A 379 -37.35 -11.53 43.24
N SER A 380 -37.52 -12.52 44.12
CA SER A 380 -36.52 -13.59 44.36
C SER A 380 -36.72 -14.87 43.56
N ALA A 381 -37.71 -14.95 42.67
CA ALA A 381 -37.90 -16.10 41.75
C ALA A 381 -36.95 -16.08 40.53
N GLY A 382 -35.82 -15.39 40.64
CA GLY A 382 -34.81 -15.24 39.58
C GLY A 382 -33.42 -15.67 40.03
N THR A 383 -33.31 -16.75 40.81
CA THR A 383 -32.03 -17.44 40.99
C THR A 383 -31.50 -17.77 39.60
N VAL A 384 -30.44 -17.09 39.16
CA VAL A 384 -29.80 -17.31 37.85
C VAL A 384 -29.14 -18.68 37.89
N GLY A 385 -29.93 -19.73 37.66
CA GLY A 385 -29.41 -21.00 37.19
C GLY A 385 -28.78 -20.74 35.82
N VAL A 386 -27.56 -21.26 35.61
CA VAL A 386 -26.90 -21.28 34.31
C VAL A 386 -27.64 -22.28 33.41
N GLY A 387 -28.86 -21.94 33.02
CA GLY A 387 -29.64 -22.68 32.04
C GLY A 387 -29.17 -22.33 30.62
N LEU A 388 -29.51 -23.17 29.64
CA LEU A 388 -29.27 -22.93 28.20
C LEU A 388 -29.77 -21.54 27.75
N SER A 389 -30.80 -20.99 28.38
CA SER A 389 -31.33 -19.64 28.12
C SER A 389 -30.33 -18.50 28.34
N SER A 390 -29.33 -18.69 29.21
CA SER A 390 -28.26 -17.70 29.45
C SER A 390 -27.27 -17.59 28.28
N TRP A 391 -27.06 -18.70 27.55
CA TRP A 391 -26.22 -18.78 26.36
C TRP A 391 -26.91 -18.14 25.13
N PHE A 392 -28.24 -18.20 25.06
CA PHE A 392 -29.06 -17.51 24.05
C PHE A 392 -29.49 -16.09 24.48
N SER A 393 -28.56 -15.34 25.05
CA SER A 393 -28.77 -13.95 25.45
C SER A 393 -27.98 -12.98 24.56
N ARG A 394 -28.52 -11.76 24.41
CA ARG A 394 -27.78 -10.70 23.72
C ARG A 394 -26.51 -10.30 24.51
N ASP A 395 -26.51 -10.41 25.84
CA ASP A 395 -25.34 -10.22 26.71
C ASP A 395 -24.18 -11.17 26.32
N PHE A 396 -24.46 -12.48 26.21
CA PHE A 396 -23.46 -13.50 25.87
C PHE A 396 -22.94 -13.36 24.44
N THR A 397 -23.84 -13.22 23.47
CA THR A 397 -23.44 -13.15 22.04
C THR A 397 -22.60 -11.93 21.71
N PHE A 398 -22.80 -10.82 22.40
CA PHE A 398 -21.92 -9.64 22.30
C PHE A 398 -20.52 -9.91 22.86
N LEU A 399 -20.41 -10.58 24.02
CA LEU A 399 -19.11 -10.99 24.56
C LEU A 399 -18.41 -11.98 23.62
N LEU A 400 -19.14 -12.98 23.13
CA LEU A 400 -18.63 -13.94 22.16
C LEU A 400 -18.14 -13.24 20.89
N THR A 401 -18.87 -12.24 20.38
CA THR A 401 -18.44 -11.41 19.23
C THR A 401 -17.10 -10.75 19.49
N ILE A 402 -16.91 -10.13 20.66
CA ILE A 402 -15.64 -9.49 21.03
C ILE A 402 -14.50 -10.49 21.06
N LEU A 403 -14.70 -11.66 21.68
CA LEU A 403 -13.68 -12.71 21.76
C LEU A 403 -13.34 -13.27 20.38
N LEU A 404 -14.34 -13.51 19.53
CA LEU A 404 -14.14 -14.00 18.18
C LEU A 404 -13.43 -12.97 17.28
N LEU A 405 -13.71 -11.67 17.43
CA LEU A 405 -12.98 -10.62 16.71
C LEU A 405 -11.50 -10.57 17.13
N LEU A 406 -11.21 -10.75 18.42
CA LEU A 406 -9.82 -10.84 18.91
C LEU A 406 -9.14 -12.12 18.42
N LEU A 407 -9.85 -13.25 18.42
CA LEU A 407 -9.35 -14.50 17.87
C LEU A 407 -9.08 -14.39 16.36
N PHE A 408 -9.96 -13.72 15.61
CA PHE A 408 -9.79 -13.45 14.18
C PHE A 408 -8.60 -12.54 13.89
N ALA A 409 -8.36 -11.52 14.73
CA ALA A 409 -7.21 -10.63 14.61
C ALA A 409 -5.88 -11.30 14.96
N SER A 410 -5.88 -12.34 15.80
CA SER A 410 -4.65 -12.96 16.32
C SER A 410 -3.74 -13.63 15.27
N PRO A 411 -4.21 -14.49 14.35
CA PRO A 411 -3.35 -15.04 13.30
C PRO A 411 -2.91 -13.95 12.31
N ILE A 412 -3.75 -12.94 12.06
CA ILE A 412 -3.40 -11.81 11.19
C ILE A 412 -2.22 -11.03 11.80
N LEU A 413 -2.30 -10.73 13.11
CA LEU A 413 -1.22 -10.06 13.83
C LEU A 413 0.07 -10.89 13.81
N LEU A 414 -0.03 -12.20 14.04
CA LEU A 414 1.13 -13.09 14.03
C LEU A 414 1.79 -13.14 12.65
N GLY A 415 1.02 -13.36 11.58
CA GLY A 415 1.53 -13.36 10.20
C GLY A 415 2.15 -12.02 9.81
N THR A 416 1.54 -10.92 10.24
CA THR A 416 2.04 -9.55 10.00
C THR A 416 3.35 -9.27 10.73
N LEU A 417 3.52 -9.79 11.96
CA LEU A 417 4.73 -9.59 12.77
C LEU A 417 5.82 -10.61 12.49
N LEU A 418 5.51 -11.75 11.84
CA LEU A 418 6.47 -12.82 11.61
C LEU A 418 7.76 -12.35 10.92
N PRO A 419 7.73 -11.48 9.89
CA PRO A 419 8.96 -10.98 9.26
C PRO A 419 9.86 -10.23 10.25
N VAL A 420 9.27 -9.42 11.13
CA VAL A 420 10.00 -8.66 12.15
C VAL A 420 10.54 -9.56 13.25
N ILE A 421 9.76 -10.54 13.70
CA ILE A 421 10.15 -11.48 14.75
C ILE A 421 11.27 -12.41 14.24
N SER A 422 11.10 -12.99 13.05
CA SER A 422 12.06 -13.94 12.45
C SER A 422 13.41 -13.28 12.16
N GLN A 423 13.41 -12.02 11.71
CA GLN A 423 14.64 -11.25 11.47
C GLN A 423 15.52 -11.13 12.72
N ALA A 424 14.94 -11.17 13.93
CA ALA A 424 15.70 -11.15 15.18
C ALA A 424 16.45 -12.46 15.49
N PHE A 425 16.08 -13.57 14.83
CA PHE A 425 16.62 -14.91 15.09
C PHE A 425 17.22 -15.59 13.84
N GLY A 426 17.12 -14.97 12.66
CA GLY A 426 17.56 -15.55 11.40
C GLY A 426 17.10 -14.74 10.18
N PRO A 427 17.03 -15.36 8.98
CA PRO A 427 16.49 -14.74 7.79
C PRO A 427 15.03 -14.31 7.98
N MET A 428 14.64 -13.22 7.32
CA MET A 428 13.26 -12.76 7.33
C MET A 428 12.35 -13.83 6.72
N ALA A 429 11.33 -14.25 7.46
CA ALA A 429 10.36 -15.25 7.05
C ALA A 429 8.96 -14.65 6.95
N GLN A 430 8.19 -15.12 5.96
CA GLN A 430 6.80 -14.74 5.74
C GLN A 430 5.91 -15.98 5.70
N VAL A 431 4.65 -15.81 6.10
CA VAL A 431 3.63 -16.84 5.90
C VAL A 431 3.12 -16.78 4.47
N GLU A 432 2.76 -17.92 3.90
CA GLU A 432 2.05 -17.96 2.62
C GLU A 432 0.68 -17.26 2.73
N ALA A 433 0.19 -16.67 1.64
CA ALA A 433 -1.14 -16.08 1.58
C ALA A 433 -2.26 -17.07 1.98
N SER A 434 -2.04 -18.37 1.76
CA SER A 434 -2.95 -19.46 2.13
C SER A 434 -3.16 -19.62 3.64
N PHE A 435 -2.20 -19.19 4.47
CA PHE A 435 -2.25 -19.27 5.94
C PHE A 435 -3.45 -18.51 6.52
N TYR A 436 -3.73 -17.32 5.99
CA TYR A 436 -4.78 -16.44 6.53
C TYR A 436 -6.19 -17.03 6.36
N PRO A 437 -6.67 -17.40 5.17
CA PRO A 437 -8.01 -18.00 5.04
C PRO A 437 -8.13 -19.35 5.78
N GLN A 438 -7.05 -20.15 5.87
CA GLN A 438 -7.07 -21.41 6.61
C GLN A 438 -7.27 -21.20 8.12
N THR A 439 -6.60 -20.20 8.70
CA THR A 439 -6.67 -19.92 10.15
C THR A 439 -7.87 -19.06 10.53
N THR A 440 -8.23 -18.08 9.70
CA THR A 440 -9.30 -17.13 9.98
C THR A 440 -10.68 -17.59 9.49
N GLY A 441 -10.74 -18.44 8.47
CA GLY A 441 -11.99 -18.95 7.87
C GLY A 441 -12.93 -19.64 8.87
N PRO A 442 -12.46 -20.57 9.71
CA PRO A 442 -13.30 -21.17 10.75
C PRO A 442 -13.85 -20.15 11.75
N VAL A 443 -13.04 -19.17 12.13
CA VAL A 443 -13.46 -18.09 13.06
C VAL A 443 -14.49 -17.18 12.38
N LEU A 444 -14.30 -16.87 11.10
CA LEU A 444 -15.26 -16.09 10.29
C LEU A 444 -16.62 -16.79 10.21
N ALA A 445 -16.65 -18.10 9.99
CA ALA A 445 -17.89 -18.86 9.96
C ALA A 445 -18.68 -18.69 11.27
N VAL A 446 -18.01 -18.83 12.42
CA VAL A 446 -18.67 -18.61 13.72
C VAL A 446 -19.10 -17.15 13.90
N LEU A 447 -18.29 -16.17 13.46
CA LEU A 447 -18.66 -14.75 13.48
C LEU A 447 -19.92 -14.48 12.66
N LEU A 448 -20.04 -15.03 11.46
CA LEU A 448 -21.22 -14.87 10.59
C LEU A 448 -22.48 -15.50 11.19
N LEU A 449 -22.34 -16.67 11.83
CA LEU A 449 -23.43 -17.30 12.56
C LEU A 449 -23.95 -16.37 13.67
N VAL A 450 -23.04 -15.82 14.48
CA VAL A 450 -23.37 -14.88 15.56
C VAL A 450 -23.92 -13.56 15.00
N LEU A 451 -23.40 -13.07 13.89
CA LEU A 451 -23.85 -11.85 13.19
C LEU A 451 -25.31 -11.94 12.74
N GLY A 452 -25.77 -13.13 12.32
CA GLY A 452 -27.17 -13.37 12.01
C GLY A 452 -28.04 -13.64 13.24
N LEU A 453 -27.53 -14.35 14.24
CA LEU A 453 -28.32 -14.74 15.41
C LEU A 453 -28.52 -13.58 16.41
N CYS A 454 -27.45 -12.85 16.75
CA CYS A 454 -27.43 -11.84 17.81
C CYS A 454 -28.51 -10.75 17.67
N PRO A 455 -28.75 -10.16 16.47
CA PRO A 455 -29.78 -9.13 16.26
C PRO A 455 -31.19 -9.57 16.67
N LEU A 456 -31.48 -10.88 16.58
CA LEU A 456 -32.78 -11.49 16.82
C LEU A 456 -32.99 -11.90 18.29
N LEU A 457 -31.93 -11.92 19.10
CA LEU A 457 -31.98 -12.26 20.53
C LEU A 457 -32.44 -11.08 21.38
N GLY A 458 -33.23 -11.30 22.43
CA GLY A 458 -33.64 -10.26 23.39
C GLY A 458 -32.65 -10.05 24.54
N TRP A 459 -32.85 -8.98 25.31
CA TRP A 459 -32.31 -8.84 26.67
C TRP A 459 -33.43 -9.15 27.67
N PRO A 460 -33.31 -10.15 28.58
CA PRO A 460 -32.14 -10.97 28.93
C PRO A 460 -32.06 -12.31 28.17
N GLY A 461 -33.02 -12.64 27.32
CA GLY A 461 -33.07 -13.85 26.49
C GLY A 461 -34.28 -13.84 25.56
N SER A 462 -34.34 -14.76 24.61
CA SER A 462 -35.47 -14.88 23.66
C SER A 462 -36.33 -16.11 23.94
N ALA A 463 -37.65 -15.98 23.82
CA ALA A 463 -38.55 -17.14 23.80
C ALA A 463 -38.27 -17.97 22.52
N LEU A 464 -37.88 -19.24 22.71
CA LEU A 464 -37.40 -20.11 21.62
C LEU A 464 -38.42 -20.24 20.47
N GLY A 465 -39.72 -20.35 20.76
CA GLY A 465 -40.75 -20.42 19.72
C GLY A 465 -40.89 -19.14 18.88
N ARG A 466 -40.65 -17.96 19.45
CA ARG A 466 -40.65 -16.69 18.71
C ARG A 466 -39.37 -16.56 17.88
N LEU A 467 -38.23 -16.94 18.44
CA LEU A 467 -36.95 -16.96 17.74
C LEU A 467 -37.02 -17.90 16.53
N GLY A 468 -37.49 -19.14 16.71
CA GLY A 468 -37.63 -20.11 15.61
C GLY A 468 -38.42 -19.57 14.42
N ARG A 469 -39.58 -18.93 14.67
CA ARG A 469 -40.37 -18.28 13.59
C ARG A 469 -39.62 -17.17 12.86
N MET A 470 -38.73 -16.45 13.55
CA MET A 470 -37.92 -15.39 12.93
C MET A 470 -36.75 -15.96 12.11
N LEU A 471 -36.32 -17.18 12.41
CA LEU A 471 -35.21 -17.85 11.73
C LEU A 471 -35.63 -18.60 10.47
N ILE A 472 -36.92 -18.90 10.28
CA ILE A 472 -37.42 -19.62 9.10
C ILE A 472 -36.97 -18.93 7.81
N PHE A 473 -37.28 -17.64 7.65
CA PHE A 473 -36.92 -16.93 6.42
C PHE A 473 -35.40 -16.87 6.18
N PRO A 474 -34.55 -16.45 7.15
CA PRO A 474 -33.10 -16.51 6.99
C PRO A 474 -32.55 -17.91 6.69
N ALA A 475 -33.04 -18.95 7.38
CA ALA A 475 -32.61 -20.32 7.16
C ALA A 475 -32.96 -20.79 5.74
N SER A 476 -34.21 -20.60 5.32
CA SER A 476 -34.67 -20.97 3.97
C SER A 476 -33.86 -20.26 2.88
N LEU A 477 -33.60 -18.96 3.04
CA LEU A 477 -32.80 -18.22 2.05
C LEU A 477 -31.34 -18.68 2.02
N SER A 478 -30.75 -18.98 3.18
CA SER A 478 -29.36 -19.48 3.26
C SER A 478 -29.19 -20.90 2.68
N LEU A 479 -30.20 -21.76 2.83
CA LEU A 479 -30.22 -23.09 2.21
C LEU A 479 -30.42 -23.00 0.70
N LEU A 480 -31.28 -22.07 0.25
CA LEU A 480 -31.45 -21.80 -1.17
C LEU A 480 -30.16 -21.26 -1.80
N SER A 481 -29.47 -20.32 -1.14
CA SER A 481 -28.18 -19.82 -1.65
C SER A 481 -27.10 -20.89 -1.69
N LEU A 482 -27.08 -21.80 -0.72
CA LEU A 482 -26.19 -22.96 -0.73
C LEU A 482 -26.45 -23.85 -1.96
N LEU A 483 -27.73 -24.20 -2.19
CA LEU A 483 -28.14 -25.01 -3.34
C LEU A 483 -27.75 -24.34 -4.66
N ILE A 484 -28.06 -23.05 -4.83
CA ILE A 484 -27.68 -22.28 -6.02
C ILE A 484 -26.17 -22.26 -6.20
N SER A 485 -25.41 -21.99 -5.13
CA SER A 485 -23.94 -21.91 -5.22
C SER A 485 -23.32 -23.23 -5.64
N TRP A 486 -23.83 -24.34 -5.09
CA TRP A 486 -23.42 -25.69 -5.45
C TRP A 486 -23.77 -26.01 -6.92
N LEU A 487 -24.98 -25.67 -7.38
CA LEU A 487 -25.40 -25.86 -8.78
C LEU A 487 -24.58 -25.03 -9.77
N LEU A 488 -24.09 -23.86 -9.36
CA LEU A 488 -23.19 -23.01 -10.15
C LEU A 488 -21.73 -23.49 -10.14
N GLY A 489 -21.43 -24.64 -9.53
CA GLY A 489 -20.11 -25.27 -9.58
C GLY A 489 -19.18 -24.96 -8.41
N ALA A 490 -19.67 -24.34 -7.32
CA ALA A 490 -18.85 -24.21 -6.11
C ALA A 490 -18.66 -25.59 -5.45
N GLY A 491 -17.48 -26.20 -5.65
CA GLY A 491 -17.14 -27.51 -5.10
C GLY A 491 -16.50 -27.48 -3.71
N ARG A 492 -16.07 -26.31 -3.23
CA ARG A 492 -15.32 -26.14 -1.98
C ARG A 492 -16.25 -26.05 -0.75
N PRO A 493 -16.17 -26.97 0.23
CA PRO A 493 -17.11 -27.01 1.36
C PRO A 493 -16.98 -25.80 2.30
N ASP A 494 -15.76 -25.30 2.49
CA ASP A 494 -15.45 -24.07 3.23
C ASP A 494 -16.14 -22.86 2.62
N SER A 495 -16.04 -22.69 1.30
CA SER A 495 -16.68 -21.59 0.58
C SER A 495 -18.21 -21.67 0.63
N LEU A 496 -18.77 -22.87 0.43
CA LEU A 496 -20.21 -23.12 0.51
C LEU A 496 -20.76 -22.77 1.91
N LEU A 497 -20.05 -23.17 2.97
CA LEU A 497 -20.41 -22.83 4.34
C LEU A 497 -20.38 -21.32 4.59
N LEU A 498 -19.34 -20.63 4.10
CA LEU A 498 -19.21 -19.17 4.25
C LEU A 498 -20.32 -18.42 3.51
N ILE A 499 -20.67 -18.82 2.28
CA ILE A 499 -21.80 -18.22 1.53
C ILE A 499 -23.12 -18.44 2.30
N LEU A 500 -23.38 -19.67 2.75
CA LEU A 500 -24.58 -19.99 3.55
C LEU A 500 -24.68 -19.07 4.78
N LEU A 501 -23.59 -18.94 5.54
CA LEU A 501 -23.57 -18.14 6.77
C LEU A 501 -23.61 -16.63 6.51
N ALA A 502 -23.02 -16.16 5.41
CA ALA A 502 -23.09 -14.77 5.00
C ALA A 502 -24.51 -14.37 4.57
N VAL A 503 -25.18 -15.21 3.78
CA VAL A 503 -26.59 -15.01 3.39
C VAL A 503 -27.52 -15.10 4.60
N TRP A 504 -27.26 -16.03 5.52
CA TRP A 504 -27.95 -16.10 6.82
C TRP A 504 -27.85 -14.78 7.60
N ALA A 505 -26.64 -14.23 7.71
CA ALA A 505 -26.40 -12.98 8.43
C ALA A 505 -27.11 -11.80 7.74
N LEU A 506 -27.01 -11.73 6.41
CA LEU A 506 -27.69 -10.73 5.59
C LEU A 506 -29.21 -10.80 5.78
N ALA A 507 -29.81 -11.97 5.64
CA ALA A 507 -31.25 -12.17 5.76
C ALA A 507 -31.77 -11.85 7.16
N SER A 508 -31.05 -12.27 8.19
CA SER A 508 -31.41 -12.01 9.59
C SER A 508 -31.40 -10.51 9.92
N ASN A 509 -30.39 -9.79 9.45
CA ASN A 509 -30.36 -8.33 9.61
C ASN A 509 -31.42 -7.64 8.73
N GLY A 510 -31.76 -8.20 7.56
CA GLY A 510 -32.89 -7.76 6.73
C GLY A 510 -34.24 -7.82 7.45
N VAL A 511 -34.51 -8.92 8.17
CA VAL A 511 -35.70 -9.05 9.04
C VAL A 511 -35.74 -7.92 10.08
N MET A 512 -34.59 -7.57 10.65
CA MET A 512 -34.49 -6.47 11.62
C MET A 512 -34.68 -5.09 10.99
N VAL A 513 -34.20 -4.88 9.76
CA VAL A 513 -34.46 -3.64 9.00
C VAL A 513 -35.96 -3.47 8.78
N VAL A 514 -36.66 -4.47 8.25
CA VAL A 514 -38.11 -4.41 7.98
C VAL A 514 -38.90 -4.11 9.26
N ARG A 515 -38.47 -4.64 10.40
CA ARG A 515 -39.13 -4.37 11.69
C ARG A 515 -38.81 -3.00 12.27
N THR A 516 -37.63 -2.47 12.00
CA THR A 516 -37.12 -1.24 12.61
C THR A 516 -37.40 -0.02 11.75
N VAL A 517 -37.60 -0.17 10.43
CA VAL A 517 -37.81 0.94 9.49
C VAL A 517 -38.99 1.82 9.88
N ARG A 518 -40.06 1.24 10.44
CA ARG A 518 -41.24 1.96 10.95
C ARG A 518 -40.92 2.91 12.11
N ARG A 519 -39.77 2.73 12.79
CA ARG A 519 -39.26 3.62 13.85
C ARG A 519 -38.38 4.76 13.29
N GLY A 520 -38.16 4.81 11.98
CA GLY A 520 -37.39 5.82 11.27
C GLY A 520 -36.00 5.35 10.83
N LEU A 521 -35.54 5.90 9.70
CA LEU A 521 -34.32 5.46 8.99
C LEU A 521 -33.03 5.56 9.82
N TRP A 522 -32.94 6.53 10.73
CA TRP A 522 -31.78 6.71 11.60
C TRP A 522 -31.56 5.55 12.59
N HIS A 523 -32.55 4.68 12.79
CA HIS A 523 -32.45 3.50 13.64
C HIS A 523 -31.81 2.29 12.94
N LEU A 524 -31.63 2.36 11.62
CA LEU A 524 -31.21 1.24 10.79
C LEU A 524 -29.69 1.04 10.75
N GLY A 525 -28.89 2.02 11.17
CA GLY A 525 -27.45 2.07 10.89
C GLY A 525 -26.68 0.78 11.18
N GLY A 526 -26.80 0.22 12.39
CA GLY A 526 -26.11 -1.04 12.75
C GLY A 526 -26.56 -2.25 11.92
N TYR A 527 -27.85 -2.33 11.57
CA TYR A 527 -28.36 -3.44 10.75
C TYR A 527 -27.91 -3.30 9.29
N LEU A 528 -27.89 -2.08 8.75
CA LEU A 528 -27.36 -1.83 7.40
C LEU A 528 -25.87 -2.14 7.33
N ALA A 529 -25.10 -1.78 8.37
CA ALA A 529 -23.68 -2.11 8.45
C ALA A 529 -23.47 -3.64 8.36
N HIS A 530 -24.22 -4.42 9.14
CA HIS A 530 -24.12 -5.88 9.12
C HIS A 530 -24.62 -6.53 7.80
N ILE A 531 -25.65 -5.97 7.15
CA ILE A 531 -26.06 -6.40 5.80
C ILE A 531 -24.91 -6.17 4.82
N GLY A 532 -24.27 -5.00 4.87
CA GLY A 532 -23.09 -4.68 4.06
C GLY A 532 -21.95 -5.68 4.27
N LEU A 533 -21.64 -6.05 5.52
CA LEU A 533 -20.64 -7.07 5.82
C LEU A 533 -21.00 -8.46 5.26
N GLY A 534 -22.26 -8.88 5.38
CA GLY A 534 -22.72 -10.14 4.78
C GLY A 534 -22.57 -10.14 3.26
N LEU A 535 -22.95 -9.04 2.60
CA LEU A 535 -22.82 -8.88 1.15
C LEU A 535 -21.35 -8.84 0.69
N LEU A 536 -20.50 -8.14 1.45
CA LEU A 536 -19.06 -8.08 1.23
C LEU A 536 -18.45 -9.48 1.24
N VAL A 537 -18.78 -10.32 2.24
CA VAL A 537 -18.28 -11.69 2.33
C VAL A 537 -18.80 -12.57 1.18
N VAL A 538 -20.07 -12.42 0.78
CA VAL A 538 -20.58 -13.11 -0.42
C VAL A 538 -19.76 -12.71 -1.65
N GLY A 539 -19.48 -11.42 -1.84
CA GLY A 539 -18.64 -10.93 -2.93
C GLY A 539 -17.22 -11.50 -2.90
N ILE A 540 -16.58 -11.50 -1.72
CA ILE A 540 -15.25 -12.07 -1.52
C ILE A 540 -15.22 -13.55 -1.93
N VAL A 541 -16.13 -14.37 -1.38
CA VAL A 541 -16.14 -15.81 -1.66
C VAL A 541 -16.50 -16.08 -3.12
N ALA A 542 -17.47 -15.34 -3.69
CA ALA A 542 -17.85 -15.48 -5.09
C ALA A 542 -16.69 -15.14 -6.04
N SER A 543 -15.97 -14.04 -5.76
CA SER A 543 -14.81 -13.61 -6.55
C SER A 543 -13.63 -14.57 -6.50
N SER A 544 -13.56 -15.43 -5.47
CA SER A 544 -12.49 -16.42 -5.32
C SER A 544 -12.86 -17.80 -5.87
N VAL A 545 -14.14 -18.19 -5.80
CA VAL A 545 -14.58 -19.54 -6.20
C VAL A 545 -15.01 -19.61 -7.66
N TYR A 546 -15.60 -18.53 -8.17
CA TYR A 546 -16.10 -18.47 -9.54
C TYR A 546 -15.16 -17.68 -10.46
N SER A 547 -14.00 -17.23 -9.97
CA SER A 547 -12.99 -16.65 -10.86
C SER A 547 -12.53 -17.69 -11.87
N VAL A 548 -12.48 -17.28 -13.13
CA VAL A 548 -12.00 -18.12 -14.22
C VAL A 548 -10.78 -17.45 -14.82
N ASP A 549 -9.63 -18.07 -14.65
CA ASP A 549 -8.37 -17.63 -15.26
C ASP A 549 -8.17 -18.36 -16.59
N PHE A 550 -7.70 -17.63 -17.60
CA PHE A 550 -7.33 -18.23 -18.87
C PHE A 550 -6.15 -19.18 -18.67
N ARG A 551 -6.23 -20.35 -19.31
CA ARG A 551 -5.13 -21.28 -19.43
C ARG A 551 -5.01 -21.71 -20.88
N ASP A 552 -3.79 -21.73 -21.39
CA ASP A 552 -3.53 -22.22 -22.74
C ASP A 552 -3.69 -23.76 -22.82
N ALA A 553 -3.47 -24.31 -24.02
CA ALA A 553 -3.57 -25.76 -24.25
C ALA A 553 -2.58 -26.59 -23.41
N GLN A 554 -1.52 -25.98 -22.89
CA GLN A 554 -0.51 -26.59 -22.03
C GLN A 554 -0.76 -26.29 -20.53
N GLY A 555 -1.84 -25.60 -20.19
CA GLY A 555 -2.21 -25.24 -18.82
C GLY A 555 -1.48 -24.01 -18.25
N ARG A 556 -0.71 -23.28 -19.07
CA ARG A 556 0.02 -22.08 -18.63
C ARG A 556 -0.96 -20.90 -18.44
N PRO A 557 -0.78 -20.07 -17.40
CA PRO A 557 -1.73 -19.01 -17.01
C PRO A 557 -1.57 -17.72 -17.84
N SER A 558 -1.08 -17.80 -19.08
CA SER A 558 -0.69 -16.64 -19.88
C SER A 558 -1.14 -16.81 -21.32
N LEU A 559 -1.69 -15.76 -21.89
CA LEU A 559 -2.05 -15.64 -23.30
C LEU A 559 -0.96 -14.86 -24.04
N LEU A 560 -0.45 -15.46 -25.12
CA LEU A 560 0.46 -14.79 -26.05
C LEU A 560 -0.37 -14.05 -27.10
N LEU A 561 -0.17 -12.74 -27.20
CA LEU A 561 -0.80 -11.87 -28.19
C LEU A 561 0.26 -11.32 -29.16
N PRO A 562 0.57 -12.02 -30.26
CA PRO A 562 1.34 -11.44 -31.35
C PRO A 562 0.57 -10.27 -31.97
N ALA A 563 1.25 -9.14 -32.24
CA ALA A 563 0.54 -7.98 -32.76
C ALA A 563 -0.16 -8.28 -34.10
N GLY A 564 -1.36 -7.73 -34.27
CA GLY A 564 -2.24 -7.94 -35.42
C GLY A 564 -2.91 -9.32 -35.51
N LYS A 565 -2.51 -10.31 -34.67
CA LYS A 565 -3.10 -11.66 -34.69
C LYS A 565 -4.14 -11.81 -33.57
N PRO A 566 -5.43 -11.97 -33.91
CA PRO A 566 -6.47 -12.18 -32.90
C PRO A 566 -6.29 -13.53 -32.21
N GLN A 567 -6.48 -13.54 -30.89
CA GLN A 567 -6.51 -14.74 -30.05
C GLN A 567 -7.80 -14.79 -29.25
N GLU A 568 -8.31 -15.98 -28.98
CA GLU A 568 -9.50 -16.16 -28.15
C GLU A 568 -9.13 -16.56 -26.72
N ALA A 569 -9.73 -15.89 -25.73
CA ALA A 569 -9.63 -16.25 -24.33
C ALA A 569 -10.96 -16.00 -23.62
N LEU A 570 -11.49 -17.03 -22.94
CA LEU A 570 -12.68 -16.92 -22.09
C LEU A 570 -13.92 -16.34 -22.80
N GLY A 571 -14.07 -16.59 -24.11
CA GLY A 571 -15.16 -16.07 -24.93
C GLY A 571 -14.94 -14.64 -25.46
N TYR A 572 -13.76 -14.06 -25.24
CA TYR A 572 -13.34 -12.77 -25.79
C TYR A 572 -12.29 -12.97 -26.88
N ARG A 573 -12.41 -12.21 -27.98
CA ARG A 573 -11.39 -12.14 -29.03
C ARG A 573 -10.52 -10.91 -28.80
N LEU A 574 -9.24 -11.15 -28.54
CA LEU A 574 -8.23 -10.19 -28.14
C LEU A 574 -7.21 -10.02 -29.26
N THR A 575 -7.00 -8.79 -29.72
CA THR A 575 -5.98 -8.47 -30.74
C THR A 575 -5.06 -7.40 -30.20
N PHE A 576 -3.80 -7.74 -29.94
CA PHE A 576 -2.80 -6.74 -29.61
C PHE A 576 -2.51 -5.90 -30.86
N LEU A 577 -2.67 -4.58 -30.77
CA LEU A 577 -2.49 -3.69 -31.91
C LEU A 577 -1.05 -3.17 -31.96
N GLN A 578 -0.63 -2.49 -30.90
CA GLN A 578 0.70 -1.88 -30.79
C GLN A 578 1.00 -1.47 -29.35
N ARG A 579 2.30 -1.31 -29.05
CA ARG A 579 2.77 -0.49 -27.94
C ARG A 579 2.92 0.94 -28.48
N GLN A 580 2.27 1.91 -27.86
CA GLN A 580 2.53 3.31 -28.17
C GLN A 580 3.56 3.84 -27.20
N GLU A 581 4.66 4.35 -27.75
CA GLU A 581 5.65 5.08 -26.97
C GLU A 581 5.15 6.49 -26.67
N SER A 582 5.57 7.02 -25.52
CA SER A 582 5.24 8.37 -25.11
C SER A 582 5.80 9.38 -26.10
N PRO A 583 4.98 10.25 -26.72
CA PRO A 583 5.49 11.17 -27.73
C PRO A 583 6.50 12.20 -27.20
N GLU A 584 6.60 12.43 -25.88
CA GLU A 584 7.36 13.58 -25.33
C GLU A 584 7.62 13.48 -23.81
N GLY A 585 7.94 12.29 -23.27
CA GLY A 585 8.39 12.13 -21.87
C GLY A 585 7.35 12.36 -20.77
N THR A 586 6.13 12.81 -21.10
CA THR A 586 5.07 13.12 -20.12
C THR A 586 3.97 12.06 -20.00
N ALA A 587 3.80 11.21 -21.02
CA ALA A 587 2.87 10.07 -20.98
C ALA A 587 3.63 8.76 -20.71
N ARG A 588 2.97 7.74 -20.15
CA ARG A 588 3.57 6.41 -20.02
C ARG A 588 3.38 5.65 -21.33
N PRO A 589 4.31 4.77 -21.71
CA PRO A 589 4.05 3.82 -22.77
C PRO A 589 2.77 3.04 -22.46
N ALA A 590 2.00 2.69 -23.48
CA ALA A 590 0.75 1.97 -23.29
C ALA A 590 0.57 0.87 -24.33
N TYR A 591 0.00 -0.24 -23.90
CA TYR A 591 -0.37 -1.36 -24.77
C TYR A 591 -1.84 -1.26 -25.12
N TYR A 592 -2.13 -1.28 -26.43
CA TYR A 592 -3.48 -1.25 -26.95
C TYR A 592 -3.92 -2.63 -27.41
N ILE A 593 -4.96 -3.15 -26.76
CA ILE A 593 -5.58 -4.43 -27.07
C ILE A 593 -7.01 -4.18 -27.51
N GLN A 594 -7.33 -4.54 -28.74
CA GLN A 594 -8.71 -4.56 -29.20
C GLN A 594 -9.41 -5.80 -28.65
N VAL A 595 -10.56 -5.58 -28.02
CA VAL A 595 -11.36 -6.65 -27.41
C VAL A 595 -12.72 -6.70 -28.08
N GLU A 596 -13.12 -7.89 -28.50
CA GLU A 596 -14.40 -8.18 -29.14
C GLU A 596 -15.15 -9.28 -28.37
N HIS A 597 -16.44 -9.05 -28.08
CA HIS A 597 -17.32 -10.02 -27.46
C HIS A 597 -18.74 -9.88 -28.02
N GLY A 598 -19.16 -10.84 -28.85
CA GLY A 598 -20.42 -10.74 -29.58
C GLY A 598 -20.48 -9.46 -30.45
N PRO A 599 -21.46 -8.57 -30.28
CA PRO A 599 -21.53 -7.30 -31.02
C PRO A 599 -20.68 -6.18 -30.41
N GLU A 600 -20.14 -6.36 -29.21
CA GLU A 600 -19.37 -5.32 -28.52
C GLU A 600 -17.91 -5.33 -28.96
N ARG A 601 -17.36 -4.15 -29.26
CA ARG A 601 -15.97 -3.94 -29.63
C ARG A 601 -15.43 -2.70 -28.92
N PHE A 602 -14.37 -2.86 -28.15
CA PHE A 602 -13.75 -1.76 -27.40
C PHE A 602 -12.23 -1.91 -27.34
N LEU A 603 -11.56 -0.86 -26.87
CA LEU A 603 -10.11 -0.79 -26.75
C LEU A 603 -9.71 -0.88 -25.29
N ALA A 604 -9.03 -1.96 -24.91
CA ALA A 604 -8.37 -2.09 -23.62
C ALA A 604 -6.99 -1.43 -23.69
N THR A 605 -6.71 -0.53 -22.75
CA THR A 605 -5.44 0.20 -22.65
C THR A 605 -4.76 -0.21 -21.35
N LEU A 606 -3.51 -0.67 -21.45
CA LEU A 606 -2.70 -1.04 -20.30
C LEU A 606 -1.50 -0.09 -20.27
N GLU A 607 -1.49 0.83 -19.31
CA GLU A 607 -0.39 1.79 -19.15
C GLU A 607 0.79 1.12 -18.43
N GLU A 608 1.99 1.31 -18.96
CA GLU A 608 3.24 0.77 -18.41
C GLU A 608 3.63 1.54 -17.14
N LEU A 609 3.98 0.80 -16.10
CA LEU A 609 4.56 1.27 -14.85
C LEU A 609 6.05 0.90 -14.81
N GLU A 610 6.75 1.38 -13.80
CA GLU A 610 8.10 0.89 -13.50
C GLU A 610 8.11 -0.63 -13.32
N TRP A 611 9.23 -1.23 -13.72
CA TRP A 611 9.50 -2.65 -13.56
C TRP A 611 9.33 -3.08 -12.10
N ASN A 612 8.63 -4.20 -11.88
CA ASN A 612 8.44 -4.71 -10.53
C ASN A 612 9.60 -5.63 -10.15
N ASP A 613 10.51 -5.12 -9.34
CA ASP A 613 11.68 -5.85 -8.85
C ASP A 613 11.32 -7.11 -8.01
N GLN A 614 10.10 -7.20 -7.47
CA GLN A 614 9.71 -8.31 -6.60
C GLN A 614 9.17 -9.54 -7.34
N ASP A 615 8.46 -9.36 -8.45
CA ASP A 615 7.93 -10.47 -9.27
C ASP A 615 8.61 -10.60 -10.64
N GLY A 616 9.54 -9.70 -10.96
CA GLY A 616 10.27 -9.69 -12.22
C GLY A 616 9.35 -9.51 -13.43
N SER A 617 8.19 -8.87 -13.24
CA SER A 617 7.21 -8.65 -14.28
C SER A 617 7.14 -7.19 -14.70
N LEU A 618 6.65 -7.01 -15.92
CA LEU A 618 6.31 -5.69 -16.44
C LEU A 618 5.18 -5.10 -15.60
N GLY A 619 5.48 -4.10 -14.78
CA GLY A 619 4.45 -3.35 -14.06
C GLY A 619 3.53 -2.70 -15.10
N THR A 620 2.24 -3.01 -15.08
CA THR A 620 1.25 -2.30 -15.92
C THR A 620 -0.03 -2.10 -15.12
N TRP A 621 -0.74 -1.01 -15.42
CA TRP A 621 -2.13 -0.92 -14.99
C TRP A 621 -2.96 -1.95 -15.77
N PRO A 622 -3.61 -2.89 -15.07
CA PRO A 622 -4.52 -3.82 -15.72
C PRO A 622 -5.72 -3.08 -16.31
N TYR A 623 -6.23 -3.61 -17.42
CA TYR A 623 -7.55 -3.24 -17.89
C TYR A 623 -8.61 -4.00 -17.08
N VAL A 624 -9.58 -3.26 -16.52
CA VAL A 624 -10.71 -3.81 -15.76
C VAL A 624 -12.03 -3.42 -16.43
N GLY A 625 -12.56 -4.30 -17.27
CA GLY A 625 -13.89 -4.16 -17.87
C GLY A 625 -14.97 -4.59 -16.90
N ARG A 626 -15.80 -3.66 -16.43
CA ARG A 626 -16.83 -3.92 -15.41
C ARG A 626 -18.17 -4.27 -16.03
N TYR A 627 -18.65 -5.48 -15.78
CA TYR A 627 -19.99 -5.92 -16.17
C TYR A 627 -20.84 -6.26 -14.94
N TRP A 628 -22.14 -6.42 -15.14
CA TRP A 628 -23.05 -6.75 -14.04
C TRP A 628 -22.76 -8.11 -13.40
N THR A 629 -22.31 -9.08 -14.20
CA THR A 629 -22.10 -10.47 -13.77
C THR A 629 -20.65 -10.76 -13.37
N HIS A 630 -19.68 -10.08 -13.99
CA HIS A 630 -18.24 -10.30 -13.78
C HIS A 630 -17.44 -9.08 -14.21
N ASP A 631 -16.20 -9.00 -13.73
CA ASP A 631 -15.20 -8.10 -14.28
C ASP A 631 -14.30 -8.89 -15.24
N LEU A 632 -14.06 -8.36 -16.46
CA LEU A 632 -13.00 -8.81 -17.36
C LEU A 632 -11.70 -8.13 -16.94
N TYR A 633 -10.69 -8.91 -16.59
CA TYR A 633 -9.42 -8.41 -16.10
C TYR A 633 -8.30 -8.86 -17.04
N ILE A 634 -7.56 -7.90 -17.60
CA ILE A 634 -6.43 -8.13 -18.50
C ILE A 634 -5.20 -7.42 -17.93
N ALA A 635 -4.16 -8.15 -17.58
CA ALA A 635 -2.90 -7.59 -17.09
C ALA A 635 -1.75 -8.02 -18.00
N ALA A 636 -0.85 -7.10 -18.34
CA ALA A 636 0.36 -7.44 -19.07
C ALA A 636 1.42 -7.96 -18.09
N HIS A 637 2.18 -8.95 -18.53
CA HIS A 637 3.19 -9.61 -17.73
C HIS A 637 4.59 -9.48 -18.36
N ALA A 638 4.65 -9.55 -19.68
CA ALA A 638 5.87 -9.34 -20.44
C ALA A 638 5.55 -8.79 -21.83
N TYR A 639 6.45 -8.00 -22.39
CA TYR A 639 6.41 -7.58 -23.78
C TYR A 639 7.71 -8.00 -24.45
N PHE A 640 7.60 -8.80 -25.50
CA PHE A 640 8.72 -9.16 -26.35
C PHE A 640 8.65 -8.29 -27.59
N PRO A 641 9.53 -7.27 -27.74
CA PRO A 641 9.62 -6.54 -28.99
C PRO A 641 9.88 -7.52 -30.13
N GLY A 642 9.33 -7.22 -31.30
CA GLY A 642 9.57 -8.02 -32.49
C GLY A 642 11.07 -8.00 -32.81
N SER A 643 11.69 -9.17 -32.88
CA SER A 643 13.09 -9.31 -33.29
C SER A 643 13.12 -9.83 -34.73
N GLY A 644 13.99 -9.23 -35.54
CA GLY A 644 14.22 -9.68 -36.90
C GLY A 644 15.08 -10.94 -36.93
N GLU A 645 15.41 -11.41 -38.12
CA GLU A 645 16.48 -12.39 -38.25
C GLU A 645 17.83 -11.68 -38.04
N GLU A 646 18.67 -12.26 -37.19
CA GLU A 646 19.95 -11.69 -36.78
C GLU A 646 21.11 -12.60 -37.20
N THR A 647 22.21 -11.98 -37.63
CA THR A 647 23.46 -12.69 -37.83
C THR A 647 24.66 -11.77 -37.66
N VAL A 648 25.84 -12.35 -37.55
CA VAL A 648 27.09 -11.61 -37.52
C VAL A 648 27.77 -11.73 -38.88
N LEU A 649 28.16 -10.59 -39.46
CA LEU A 649 28.86 -10.52 -40.73
C LEU A 649 30.23 -9.87 -40.60
N GLU A 650 31.23 -10.47 -41.26
CA GLU A 650 32.52 -9.86 -41.55
C GLU A 650 32.55 -9.29 -42.98
N PRO A 651 33.41 -8.29 -43.28
CA PRO A 651 33.57 -7.78 -44.64
C PRO A 651 33.96 -8.91 -45.61
N GLY A 652 33.16 -9.08 -46.66
CA GLY A 652 33.31 -10.14 -47.66
C GLY A 652 32.47 -11.40 -47.39
N GLN A 653 31.82 -11.54 -46.24
CA GLN A 653 30.93 -12.67 -45.94
C GLN A 653 29.50 -12.42 -46.41
N GLU A 654 28.82 -13.52 -46.71
CA GLU A 654 27.41 -13.56 -47.11
C GLU A 654 26.58 -14.30 -46.05
N ALA A 655 25.39 -13.78 -45.76
CA ALA A 655 24.41 -14.47 -44.93
C ALA A 655 23.02 -14.41 -45.58
N ALA A 656 22.30 -15.52 -45.48
CA ALA A 656 20.91 -15.61 -45.90
C ALA A 656 20.01 -15.26 -44.71
N LEU A 657 19.25 -14.16 -44.81
CA LEU A 657 18.29 -13.69 -43.80
C LEU A 657 17.00 -13.26 -44.49
N ALA A 658 15.85 -13.60 -43.90
CA ALA A 658 14.51 -13.22 -44.37
C ALA A 658 14.30 -13.54 -45.87
N GLY A 659 14.85 -14.67 -46.35
CA GLY A 659 14.75 -15.10 -47.75
C GLY A 659 15.62 -14.31 -48.74
N ARG A 660 16.56 -13.48 -48.27
CA ARG A 660 17.50 -12.68 -49.08
C ARG A 660 18.94 -12.98 -48.70
N THR A 661 19.87 -12.77 -49.63
CA THR A 661 21.32 -12.86 -49.34
C THR A 661 21.88 -11.47 -49.12
N PHE A 662 22.50 -11.25 -47.96
CA PHE A 662 23.20 -10.02 -47.59
C PHE A 662 24.71 -10.26 -47.63
N THR A 663 25.44 -9.43 -48.36
CA THR A 663 26.91 -9.42 -48.36
C THR A 663 27.40 -8.12 -47.73
N LEU A 664 28.20 -8.18 -46.67
CA LEU A 664 28.86 -6.99 -46.13
C LEU A 664 30.08 -6.66 -47.01
N ARG A 665 30.07 -5.51 -47.70
CA ARG A 665 31.16 -5.11 -48.59
C ARG A 665 32.29 -4.41 -47.85
N GLU A 666 31.92 -3.47 -47.00
CA GLU A 666 32.87 -2.65 -46.26
C GLU A 666 32.17 -1.98 -45.06
N VAL A 667 32.98 -1.63 -44.06
CA VAL A 667 32.57 -0.86 -42.90
C VAL A 667 33.37 0.44 -42.90
N ARG A 668 32.69 1.58 -42.88
CA ARG A 668 33.32 2.91 -42.91
C ARG A 668 33.01 3.66 -41.63
N SER A 669 34.04 4.07 -40.89
CA SER A 669 33.86 4.98 -39.75
C SER A 669 33.67 6.41 -40.27
N VAL A 670 32.53 7.02 -39.96
CA VAL A 670 32.18 8.40 -40.34
C VAL A 670 31.58 9.10 -39.11
N PRO A 671 32.42 9.60 -38.18
CA PRO A 671 31.96 10.15 -36.91
C PRO A 671 30.83 11.19 -37.08
N PRO A 672 29.74 11.11 -36.30
CA PRO A 672 29.54 10.27 -35.11
C PRO A 672 29.02 8.84 -35.39
N TYR A 673 29.00 8.39 -36.64
CA TYR A 673 28.42 7.10 -37.04
C TYR A 673 29.47 6.11 -37.58
N VAL A 674 29.06 4.85 -37.67
CA VAL A 674 29.72 3.83 -38.49
C VAL A 674 28.72 3.37 -39.55
N GLN A 675 29.15 3.34 -40.80
CA GLN A 675 28.35 2.94 -41.96
C GLN A 675 28.72 1.52 -42.37
N ALA A 676 27.72 0.66 -42.55
CA ALA A 676 27.89 -0.68 -43.11
C ALA A 676 27.39 -0.68 -44.55
N VAL A 677 28.26 -0.90 -45.54
CA VAL A 677 27.84 -1.01 -46.94
C VAL A 677 27.49 -2.46 -47.23
N LEU A 678 26.21 -2.75 -47.42
CA LEU A 678 25.69 -4.10 -47.68
C LEU A 678 25.15 -4.20 -49.10
N THR A 679 25.41 -5.32 -49.79
CA THR A 679 24.67 -5.68 -51.01
C THR A 679 23.62 -6.73 -50.70
N VAL A 680 22.39 -6.47 -51.11
CA VAL A 680 21.22 -7.35 -50.94
C VAL A 680 20.87 -7.94 -52.30
N GLN A 681 20.82 -9.27 -52.38
CA GLN A 681 20.38 -9.98 -53.58
C GLN A 681 18.89 -10.33 -53.47
N GLU A 682 18.08 -9.77 -54.37
CA GLU A 682 16.63 -9.97 -54.44
C GLU A 682 16.21 -10.51 -55.82
N ALA A 683 14.96 -10.99 -55.95
CA ALA A 683 14.41 -11.51 -57.20
C ALA A 683 14.44 -10.50 -58.38
N GLY A 684 14.59 -9.19 -58.10
CA GLY A 684 14.69 -8.11 -59.08
C GLY A 684 16.11 -7.59 -59.36
N GLY A 685 17.16 -8.17 -58.76
CA GLY A 685 18.56 -7.75 -58.96
C GLY A 685 19.32 -7.52 -57.63
N ILE A 686 20.55 -6.99 -57.75
CA ILE A 686 21.40 -6.65 -56.59
C ILE A 686 21.21 -5.17 -56.25
N ARG A 687 20.97 -4.86 -54.98
CA ARG A 687 20.86 -3.49 -54.45
C ARG A 687 21.90 -3.25 -53.37
N THR A 688 22.46 -2.05 -53.31
CA THR A 688 23.32 -1.62 -52.20
C THR A 688 22.52 -0.80 -51.19
N ILE A 689 22.66 -1.13 -49.91
CA ILE A 689 22.10 -0.37 -48.78
C ILE A 689 23.23 0.03 -47.83
N THR A 690 23.02 1.10 -47.06
CA THR A 690 24.06 1.64 -46.17
C THR A 690 23.47 2.03 -44.82
N PRO A 691 23.02 1.06 -44.01
CA PRO A 691 22.59 1.33 -42.65
C PRO A 691 23.78 1.79 -41.78
N THR A 692 23.47 2.50 -40.71
CA THR A 692 24.45 3.14 -39.84
C THR A 692 24.11 2.90 -38.38
N TYR A 693 25.14 2.76 -37.54
CA TYR A 693 25.01 2.79 -36.08
C TYR A 693 25.82 3.94 -35.51
N ALA A 694 25.42 4.43 -34.34
CA ALA A 694 26.13 5.51 -33.68
C ALA A 694 27.35 4.96 -32.91
N LEU A 695 28.44 5.72 -32.91
CA LEU A 695 29.59 5.39 -32.07
C LEU A 695 29.18 5.48 -30.59
N ALA A 696 29.58 4.49 -29.81
CA ALA A 696 29.30 4.44 -28.38
C ALA A 696 29.71 5.76 -27.68
N GLY A 697 28.81 6.31 -26.84
CA GLY A 697 29.04 7.58 -26.14
C GLY A 697 28.65 8.84 -26.93
N THR A 698 28.02 8.71 -28.10
CA THR A 698 27.43 9.84 -28.82
C THR A 698 25.90 9.90 -28.61
N PRO A 699 25.30 11.09 -28.47
CA PRO A 699 23.84 11.23 -28.30
C PRO A 699 23.05 11.00 -29.62
N ALA A 700 23.67 10.36 -30.60
CA ALA A 700 23.11 10.15 -31.92
C ALA A 700 22.53 8.73 -32.03
N HIS A 701 21.44 8.56 -32.77
CA HIS A 701 20.90 7.23 -33.07
C HIS A 701 21.33 6.78 -34.47
N GLY A 702 21.66 5.50 -34.61
CA GLY A 702 21.91 4.87 -35.90
C GLY A 702 20.71 5.04 -36.84
N ARG A 703 20.97 5.16 -38.15
CA ARG A 703 19.93 5.17 -39.17
C ARG A 703 19.88 3.81 -39.86
N PRO A 704 18.81 3.02 -39.69
CA PRO A 704 18.63 1.79 -40.43
C PRO A 704 18.36 2.09 -41.91
N ALA A 705 18.52 1.08 -42.76
CA ALA A 705 18.18 1.14 -44.18
C ALA A 705 16.86 0.41 -44.44
N SER A 706 16.00 0.97 -45.28
CA SER A 706 14.73 0.35 -45.65
C SER A 706 14.76 -0.20 -47.07
N LEU A 707 14.19 -1.38 -47.26
CA LEU A 707 13.95 -2.01 -48.56
C LEU A 707 12.55 -1.63 -49.10
N PRO A 708 12.28 -1.78 -50.41
CA PRO A 708 11.03 -1.34 -51.04
C PRO A 708 9.74 -1.97 -50.50
N ASP A 709 9.85 -3.14 -49.89
CA ASP A 709 8.74 -3.86 -49.25
C ASP A 709 8.50 -3.43 -47.80
N GLY A 710 9.26 -2.46 -47.29
CA GLY A 710 9.19 -1.97 -45.92
C GLY A 710 10.08 -2.74 -44.94
N THR A 711 10.87 -3.73 -45.38
CA THR A 711 11.84 -4.41 -44.52
C THR A 711 12.91 -3.43 -44.05
N VAL A 712 13.17 -3.40 -42.74
CA VAL A 712 14.17 -2.56 -42.09
C VAL A 712 15.41 -3.40 -41.83
N VAL A 713 16.57 -2.84 -42.17
CA VAL A 713 17.87 -3.44 -41.96
C VAL A 713 18.66 -2.53 -41.03
N SER A 714 18.89 -2.98 -39.80
CA SER A 714 19.73 -2.30 -38.82
C SER A 714 21.04 -3.04 -38.66
N VAL A 715 22.05 -2.29 -38.22
CA VAL A 715 23.37 -2.80 -37.92
C VAL A 715 23.79 -2.31 -36.56
N GLU A 716 24.53 -3.13 -35.83
CA GLU A 716 25.19 -2.76 -34.58
C GLU A 716 26.61 -3.34 -34.55
N GLU A 717 27.47 -2.84 -33.67
CA GLU A 717 28.79 -3.40 -33.48
C GLU A 717 28.66 -4.82 -32.89
N ALA A 718 29.23 -5.83 -33.58
CA ALA A 718 29.17 -7.19 -33.06
C ALA A 718 30.12 -7.41 -31.88
N GLY A 719 29.56 -7.94 -30.79
CA GLY A 719 30.31 -8.33 -29.61
C GLY A 719 29.81 -9.64 -28.98
N PHE A 720 30.75 -10.37 -28.36
CA PHE A 720 30.45 -11.54 -27.54
C PHE A 720 30.06 -11.08 -26.14
N ARG A 721 28.89 -11.52 -25.65
CA ARG A 721 28.49 -11.32 -24.26
C ARG A 721 29.04 -12.47 -23.41
N LEU A 722 29.84 -12.14 -22.40
CA LEU A 722 30.42 -13.10 -21.47
C LEU A 722 29.92 -12.83 -20.06
N ASP A 723 29.29 -13.84 -19.47
CA ASP A 723 28.96 -13.85 -18.05
C ASP A 723 30.12 -14.49 -17.29
N LEU A 724 30.85 -13.68 -16.50
CA LEU A 724 32.02 -14.09 -15.75
C LEU A 724 31.75 -14.04 -14.25
N PHE A 725 31.98 -15.16 -13.58
CA PHE A 725 32.01 -15.25 -12.12
C PHE A 725 33.44 -15.02 -11.63
N GLU A 726 33.57 -14.36 -10.48
CA GLU A 726 34.87 -14.08 -9.87
C GLU A 726 35.68 -15.37 -9.65
N GLY A 727 36.94 -15.36 -10.11
CA GLY A 727 37.87 -16.48 -9.98
C GLY A 727 37.68 -17.63 -10.97
N GLN A 728 36.67 -17.59 -11.86
CA GLN A 728 36.47 -18.61 -12.89
C GLN A 728 37.05 -18.15 -14.25
N PRO A 729 38.13 -18.79 -14.74
CA PRO A 729 38.66 -18.50 -16.07
C PRO A 729 37.73 -19.09 -17.14
N LEU A 730 37.31 -18.26 -18.10
CA LEU A 730 36.53 -18.67 -19.25
C LEU A 730 37.42 -18.64 -20.50
N ALA A 731 37.61 -19.81 -21.11
CA ALA A 731 38.36 -19.97 -22.34
C ALA A 731 37.46 -19.69 -23.57
N MET A 732 37.93 -18.83 -24.46
CA MET A 732 37.28 -18.45 -25.72
C MET A 732 38.27 -18.53 -26.87
N GLY A 733 38.26 -19.65 -27.61
CA GLY A 733 39.21 -19.87 -28.71
C GLY A 733 40.66 -19.78 -28.21
N THR A 734 41.39 -18.77 -28.67
CA THR A 734 42.80 -18.52 -28.29
C THR A 734 42.96 -17.56 -27.10
N TYR A 735 41.86 -17.16 -26.45
CA TYR A 735 41.85 -16.19 -25.35
C TYR A 735 41.36 -16.84 -24.06
N THR A 736 41.90 -16.42 -22.92
CA THR A 736 41.34 -16.76 -21.59
C THR A 736 40.99 -15.48 -20.85
N VAL A 737 39.74 -15.34 -20.41
CA VAL A 737 39.28 -14.16 -19.66
C VAL A 737 38.92 -14.58 -18.24
N THR A 738 39.44 -13.87 -17.24
CA THR A 738 39.18 -14.17 -15.82
C THR A 738 38.80 -12.89 -15.08
N LEU A 739 37.65 -12.89 -14.40
CA LEU A 739 37.30 -11.85 -13.45
C LEU A 739 38.13 -12.05 -12.16
N LEU A 740 38.99 -11.09 -11.86
CA LEU A 740 39.86 -11.15 -10.67
C LEU A 740 39.21 -10.52 -9.45
N ASP A 741 38.50 -9.40 -9.62
CA ASP A 741 37.88 -8.66 -8.52
C ASP A 741 36.79 -7.70 -9.02
N LEU A 742 35.91 -7.28 -8.13
CA LEU A 742 34.93 -6.21 -8.32
C LEU A 742 35.23 -5.09 -7.33
N VAL A 743 35.69 -3.95 -7.84
CA VAL A 743 36.07 -2.79 -7.02
C VAL A 743 35.05 -1.68 -7.15
N MET A 744 34.54 -1.21 -6.01
CA MET A 744 33.81 0.06 -5.96
C MET A 744 34.81 1.21 -6.09
N LEU A 745 34.74 1.94 -7.21
CA LEU A 745 35.68 3.02 -7.51
C LEU A 745 35.19 4.37 -6.96
N ARG A 746 33.87 4.55 -6.77
CA ARG A 746 33.27 5.74 -6.14
C ARG A 746 31.87 5.44 -5.58
N HIS A 747 31.60 5.83 -4.34
CA HIS A 747 30.28 5.70 -3.70
C HIS A 747 29.90 7.00 -3.00
N ASP A 748 29.08 7.80 -3.67
CA ASP A 748 28.57 9.06 -3.15
C ASP A 748 27.04 9.02 -3.35
N LEU A 749 26.25 9.29 -2.30
CA LEU A 749 24.77 9.21 -2.26
C LEU A 749 24.03 10.07 -3.32
N VAL A 750 24.76 10.78 -4.18
CA VAL A 750 24.25 11.84 -5.05
C VAL A 750 24.82 11.78 -6.48
N THR A 751 26.02 11.21 -6.70
CA THR A 751 26.59 11.09 -8.04
C THR A 751 26.97 9.63 -8.27
N GLN A 752 26.13 8.96 -9.07
CA GLN A 752 26.36 7.70 -9.77
C GLN A 752 27.38 6.76 -9.13
N THR A 753 26.90 5.61 -8.64
CA THR A 753 27.79 4.54 -8.17
C THR A 753 28.63 4.04 -9.35
N VAL A 754 29.96 4.23 -9.28
CA VAL A 754 30.88 3.72 -10.30
C VAL A 754 31.54 2.45 -9.77
N ALA A 755 31.14 1.32 -10.32
CA ALA A 755 31.76 0.02 -10.06
C ALA A 755 32.76 -0.31 -11.17
N GLY A 756 33.87 -0.96 -10.83
CA GLY A 756 34.86 -1.44 -11.78
C GLY A 756 35.01 -2.95 -11.70
N ALA A 757 35.18 -3.62 -12.82
CA ALA A 757 35.53 -5.03 -12.89
C ALA A 757 37.03 -5.16 -13.19
N VAL A 758 37.82 -5.80 -12.32
CA VAL A 758 39.24 -6.09 -12.62
C VAL A 758 39.29 -7.41 -13.37
N VAL A 759 39.67 -7.35 -14.65
CA VAL A 759 39.62 -8.49 -15.57
C VAL A 759 41.01 -8.77 -16.10
N ARG A 760 41.45 -10.03 -16.00
CA ARG A 760 42.65 -10.53 -16.69
C ARG A 760 42.26 -11.12 -18.04
N VAL A 761 42.95 -10.70 -19.09
CA VAL A 761 42.80 -11.22 -20.44
C VAL A 761 44.14 -11.80 -20.90
N GLU A 762 44.16 -13.11 -21.16
CA GLU A 762 45.32 -13.82 -21.71
C GLU A 762 45.11 -14.00 -23.22
N THR A 763 46.07 -13.53 -24.01
CA THR A 763 46.09 -13.61 -25.47
C THR A 763 47.35 -14.35 -25.94
N PRO A 764 47.41 -14.83 -27.20
CA PRO A 764 48.64 -15.43 -27.76
C PRO A 764 49.85 -14.47 -27.78
N GLU A 765 49.59 -13.17 -27.70
CA GLU A 765 50.57 -12.07 -27.78
C GLU A 765 51.03 -11.59 -26.40
N GLY A 766 50.35 -12.00 -25.31
CA GLY A 766 50.66 -11.63 -23.93
C GLY A 766 49.45 -11.62 -22.98
N THR A 767 49.70 -11.39 -21.69
CA THR A 767 48.66 -11.28 -20.65
C THR A 767 48.50 -9.83 -20.20
N GLU A 768 47.27 -9.34 -20.12
CA GLU A 768 46.94 -8.00 -19.65
C GLU A 768 45.88 -8.01 -18.55
N VAL A 769 45.90 -6.98 -17.70
CA VAL A 769 44.88 -6.75 -16.67
C VAL A 769 44.25 -5.38 -16.91
N ILE A 770 42.94 -5.35 -17.08
CA ILE A 770 42.15 -4.16 -17.36
C ILE A 770 41.10 -3.91 -16.27
N THR A 771 40.60 -2.69 -16.17
CA THR A 771 39.54 -2.33 -15.22
C THR A 771 38.43 -1.52 -15.88
N PRO A 772 37.58 -2.15 -16.72
CA PRO A 772 36.42 -1.47 -17.28
C PRO A 772 35.43 -1.05 -16.18
N THR A 773 34.86 0.15 -16.32
CA THR A 773 33.97 0.77 -15.32
C THR A 773 32.50 0.69 -15.73
N TRP A 774 31.59 0.77 -14.77
CA TRP A 774 30.14 0.73 -14.92
C TRP A 774 29.51 1.81 -14.03
N VAL A 775 28.54 2.57 -14.56
CA VAL A 775 27.96 3.76 -13.92
C VAL A 775 26.48 3.53 -13.63
N VAL A 776 26.12 3.28 -12.38
CA VAL A 776 24.74 2.94 -11.98
C VAL A 776 23.86 4.20 -11.92
N GLY A 777 22.70 4.17 -12.57
CA GLY A 777 21.63 5.18 -12.40
C GLY A 777 21.32 6.10 -13.61
N VAL A 778 21.64 5.70 -14.83
CA VAL A 778 21.22 6.36 -16.08
C VAL A 778 20.59 5.30 -16.99
N GLU A 779 19.62 5.69 -17.83
CA GLU A 779 18.86 4.80 -18.74
C GLU A 779 19.73 3.86 -19.60
N GLU A 780 21.00 4.20 -19.84
CA GLU A 780 22.02 3.28 -20.39
C GLU A 780 23.34 3.43 -19.61
N ALA A 781 23.60 2.50 -18.70
CA ALA A 781 24.71 2.53 -17.73
C ALA A 781 26.05 2.03 -18.31
N GLU A 782 26.55 2.55 -19.44
CA GLU A 782 27.79 2.03 -20.04
C GLU A 782 29.04 2.88 -19.71
N GLY A 783 30.10 2.25 -19.19
CA GLY A 783 31.41 2.91 -19.08
C GLY A 783 32.21 2.93 -20.40
N PRO A 784 33.28 3.75 -20.48
CA PRO A 784 34.12 3.82 -21.66
C PRO A 784 34.80 2.46 -21.96
N PRO A 785 34.88 2.04 -23.24
CA PRO A 785 35.53 0.79 -23.63
C PRO A 785 37.02 0.81 -23.33
N VAL A 786 37.56 -0.35 -22.93
CA VAL A 786 39.01 -0.57 -22.82
C VAL A 786 39.47 -1.35 -24.04
N THR A 787 40.37 -0.78 -24.84
CA THR A 787 40.93 -1.41 -26.04
C THR A 787 42.21 -2.16 -25.71
N LEU A 788 42.29 -3.44 -26.08
CA LEU A 788 43.47 -4.29 -25.97
C LEU A 788 44.40 -4.10 -27.18
N PRO A 789 45.72 -4.37 -27.07
CA PRO A 789 46.67 -4.32 -28.20
C PRO A 789 46.29 -5.23 -29.38
N SER A 790 45.56 -6.31 -29.13
CA SER A 790 45.01 -7.23 -30.15
C SER A 790 43.85 -6.63 -30.97
N GLY A 791 43.44 -5.39 -30.65
CA GLY A 791 42.36 -4.66 -31.31
C GLY A 791 40.96 -4.99 -30.79
N ILE A 792 40.82 -5.81 -29.75
CA ILE A 792 39.53 -6.13 -29.10
C ILE A 792 39.17 -5.04 -28.08
N THR A 793 37.93 -4.58 -28.08
CA THR A 793 37.37 -3.65 -27.10
C THR A 793 36.52 -4.40 -26.08
N VAL A 794 36.79 -4.17 -24.80
CA VAL A 794 36.06 -4.79 -23.67
C VAL A 794 35.24 -3.73 -22.96
N ARG A 795 33.95 -4.02 -22.76
CA ARG A 795 32.98 -3.16 -22.04
C ARG A 795 32.25 -3.97 -20.98
N VAL A 796 31.82 -3.33 -19.91
CA VAL A 796 30.82 -3.92 -19.00
C VAL A 796 29.44 -3.65 -19.61
N ALA A 797 28.64 -4.69 -19.78
CA ALA A 797 27.26 -4.66 -20.28
C ALA A 797 26.23 -4.95 -19.16
N GLY A 798 26.70 -5.37 -17.99
CA GLY A 798 25.90 -5.54 -16.78
C GLY A 798 26.77 -6.04 -15.63
N MET A 799 26.37 -5.77 -14.40
CA MET A 799 27.11 -6.21 -13.21
C MET A 799 26.14 -6.48 -12.07
N ASP A 800 26.25 -7.66 -11.47
CA ASP A 800 25.60 -8.00 -10.20
C ASP A 800 26.68 -8.19 -9.13
N VAL A 801 26.79 -7.19 -8.27
CA VAL A 801 27.77 -7.13 -7.18
C VAL A 801 27.48 -8.21 -6.13
N SER A 802 26.20 -8.59 -5.93
CA SER A 802 25.80 -9.59 -4.93
C SER A 802 26.18 -11.02 -5.34
N SER A 803 26.02 -11.33 -6.63
CA SER A 803 26.38 -12.63 -7.20
C SER A 803 27.83 -12.72 -7.69
N ARG A 804 28.62 -11.63 -7.51
CA ARG A 804 29.99 -11.49 -8.04
C ARG A 804 30.07 -11.86 -9.53
N LEU A 805 29.07 -11.39 -10.28
CA LEU A 805 28.88 -11.67 -11.70
C LEU A 805 29.07 -10.38 -12.49
N VAL A 806 29.90 -10.44 -13.53
CA VAL A 806 30.04 -9.36 -14.50
C VAL A 806 29.67 -9.89 -15.88
N ARG A 807 28.79 -9.17 -16.56
CA ARG A 807 28.51 -9.36 -17.98
C ARG A 807 29.40 -8.41 -18.78
N LEU A 808 30.37 -8.95 -19.51
CA LEU A 808 31.22 -8.20 -20.42
C LEU A 808 30.72 -8.30 -21.86
N LEU A 809 30.88 -7.23 -22.62
CA LEU A 809 30.76 -7.22 -24.08
C LEU A 809 32.16 -7.07 -24.67
N LEU A 810 32.62 -8.07 -25.41
CA LEU A 810 33.87 -8.02 -26.16
C LEU A 810 33.54 -7.77 -27.64
N SER A 811 33.85 -6.58 -28.15
CA SER A 811 33.68 -6.26 -29.58
C SER A 811 35.03 -6.20 -30.29
N ARG A 812 35.03 -6.46 -31.60
CA ARG A 812 36.21 -6.32 -32.46
C ARG A 812 35.85 -5.41 -33.63
N PRO A 813 36.63 -4.35 -33.93
CA PRO A 813 36.35 -3.44 -35.02
C PRO A 813 36.20 -4.19 -36.35
N GLY A 814 35.05 -4.04 -37.01
CA GLY A 814 34.77 -4.62 -38.33
C GLY A 814 33.76 -5.77 -38.34
N LEU A 815 33.41 -6.35 -37.19
CA LEU A 815 32.29 -7.29 -37.07
C LEU A 815 30.99 -6.52 -36.86
N ILE A 816 29.94 -6.89 -37.60
CA ILE A 816 28.64 -6.22 -37.53
C ILE A 816 27.54 -7.24 -37.21
N TRP A 817 26.75 -6.96 -36.17
CA TRP A 817 25.43 -7.57 -35.99
C TRP A 817 24.50 -6.97 -37.03
N LEU A 818 24.04 -7.79 -37.96
CA LEU A 818 23.03 -7.43 -38.94
C LEU A 818 21.68 -7.95 -38.44
N THR A 819 20.72 -7.04 -38.28
CA THR A 819 19.33 -7.39 -37.94
C THR A 819 18.43 -7.02 -39.12
N VAL A 820 17.68 -7.99 -39.63
CA VAL A 820 16.75 -7.82 -40.75
C VAL A 820 15.33 -8.05 -40.25
N GLN A 821 14.53 -6.99 -40.23
CA GLN A 821 13.16 -6.98 -39.73
C GLN A 821 12.18 -6.74 -40.88
N ARG A 822 11.39 -7.74 -41.27
CA ARG A 822 10.23 -7.50 -42.15
C ARG A 822 9.16 -6.71 -41.40
N PRO A 823 8.21 -6.06 -42.09
CA PRO A 823 7.10 -5.37 -41.44
C PRO A 823 6.34 -6.26 -40.43
N GLU A 824 6.20 -7.56 -40.71
CA GLU A 824 5.64 -8.54 -39.79
C GLU A 824 6.55 -8.94 -38.61
N ASP A 825 7.87 -8.79 -38.73
CA ASP A 825 8.84 -9.11 -37.67
C ASP A 825 8.96 -7.95 -36.65
N LEU A 826 8.50 -6.74 -36.99
CA LEU A 826 8.39 -5.59 -36.08
C LEU A 826 7.23 -5.73 -35.07
N LEU A 827 6.33 -6.68 -35.30
CA LEU A 827 5.14 -6.89 -34.50
C LEU A 827 5.51 -7.65 -33.22
N GLY A 828 5.72 -6.90 -32.13
CA GLY A 828 5.99 -7.47 -30.82
C GLY A 828 4.89 -8.41 -30.31
N THR A 829 5.26 -9.31 -29.40
CA THR A 829 4.33 -10.21 -28.72
C THR A 829 4.11 -9.73 -27.31
N LEU A 830 2.87 -9.41 -26.97
CA LEU A 830 2.47 -9.08 -25.61
C LEU A 830 2.01 -10.35 -24.88
N VAL A 831 2.55 -10.60 -23.69
CA VAL A 831 2.09 -11.68 -22.81
C VAL A 831 1.15 -11.09 -21.79
N VAL A 832 -0.09 -11.57 -21.78
CA VAL A 832 -1.13 -11.09 -20.85
C VAL A 832 -1.73 -12.22 -20.03
N GLN A 833 -2.20 -11.89 -18.84
CA GLN A 833 -3.09 -12.73 -18.06
C GLN A 833 -4.53 -12.21 -18.25
N VAL A 834 -5.46 -13.12 -18.53
CA VAL A 834 -6.87 -12.79 -18.73
C VAL A 834 -7.69 -13.59 -17.73
N SER A 835 -8.57 -12.91 -17.00
CA SER A 835 -9.45 -13.55 -16.01
C SER A 835 -10.84 -12.91 -15.98
N LEU A 836 -11.86 -13.73 -15.69
CA LEU A 836 -13.20 -13.26 -15.37
C LEU A 836 -13.40 -13.34 -13.85
N LYS A 837 -13.86 -12.25 -13.23
CA LYS A 837 -14.01 -12.14 -11.77
C LYS A 837 -15.46 -11.82 -11.39
N PRO A 838 -16.29 -12.85 -11.14
CA PRO A 838 -17.66 -12.66 -10.67
C PRO A 838 -17.71 -12.08 -9.26
N GLY A 839 -18.83 -11.45 -8.89
CA GLY A 839 -19.07 -11.04 -7.50
C GLY A 839 -18.35 -9.77 -7.02
N MET A 840 -17.49 -9.16 -7.84
CA MET A 840 -16.83 -7.88 -7.51
C MET A 840 -17.84 -6.76 -7.20
N ASN A 841 -18.95 -6.67 -7.95
CA ASN A 841 -20.03 -5.72 -7.65
C ASN A 841 -20.64 -5.93 -6.26
N LEU A 842 -20.79 -7.17 -5.81
CA LEU A 842 -21.32 -7.49 -4.47
C LEU A 842 -20.31 -7.09 -3.40
N LEU A 843 -19.01 -7.32 -3.65
CA LEU A 843 -17.93 -6.89 -2.76
C LEU A 843 -17.98 -5.37 -2.56
N TRP A 844 -17.97 -4.59 -3.64
CA TRP A 844 -17.99 -3.13 -3.55
C TRP A 844 -19.30 -2.60 -2.96
N ALA A 845 -20.45 -3.11 -3.39
CA ALA A 845 -21.74 -2.73 -2.83
C ALA A 845 -21.84 -3.05 -1.33
N GLY A 846 -21.28 -4.19 -0.90
CA GLY A 846 -21.21 -4.59 0.51
C GLY A 846 -20.37 -3.63 1.34
N GLY A 847 -19.18 -3.26 0.85
CA GLY A 847 -18.31 -2.26 1.48
C GLY A 847 -18.97 -0.88 1.58
N ILE A 848 -19.61 -0.40 0.52
CA ILE A 848 -20.34 0.88 0.51
C ILE A 848 -21.50 0.85 1.51
N LEU A 849 -22.29 -0.22 1.53
CA LEU A 849 -23.42 -0.35 2.46
C LEU A 849 -22.96 -0.45 3.92
N LEU A 850 -21.83 -1.11 4.17
CA LEU A 850 -21.18 -1.17 5.49
C LEU A 850 -20.85 0.23 6.00
N LEU A 851 -20.23 1.05 5.14
CA LEU A 851 -19.89 2.44 5.44
C LEU A 851 -21.14 3.32 5.62
N LEU A 852 -22.14 3.18 4.74
CA LEU A 852 -23.39 3.92 4.84
C LEU A 852 -24.14 3.63 6.14
N GLY A 853 -24.26 2.36 6.52
CA GLY A 853 -24.87 1.95 7.79
C GLY A 853 -24.15 2.56 8.99
N THR A 854 -22.82 2.56 8.94
CA THR A 854 -21.97 3.18 9.96
C THR A 854 -22.17 4.70 10.01
N ALA A 855 -22.24 5.38 8.87
CA ALA A 855 -22.51 6.82 8.81
C ALA A 855 -23.87 7.18 9.43
N VAL A 856 -24.91 6.40 9.13
CA VAL A 856 -26.25 6.56 9.75
C VAL A 856 -26.18 6.38 11.28
N ALA A 857 -25.45 5.35 11.75
CA ALA A 857 -25.24 5.14 13.17
C ALA A 857 -24.47 6.30 13.82
N MET A 858 -23.40 6.75 13.18
CA MET A 858 -22.57 7.88 13.61
C MET A 858 -23.39 9.15 13.77
N VAL A 859 -24.10 9.60 12.71
CA VAL A 859 -24.91 10.83 12.73
C VAL A 859 -25.95 10.80 13.85
N ARG A 860 -26.63 9.67 14.05
CA ARG A 860 -27.60 9.51 15.15
C ARG A 860 -26.95 9.67 16.53
N ARG A 861 -25.75 9.11 16.73
CA ARG A 861 -25.03 9.24 18.01
C ARG A 861 -24.58 10.67 18.28
N TRP A 862 -24.09 11.36 17.27
CA TRP A 862 -23.73 12.77 17.36
C TRP A 862 -24.90 13.68 17.74
N ARG A 863 -26.08 13.46 17.15
CA ARG A 863 -27.31 14.17 17.55
C ARG A 863 -27.67 13.95 19.02
N THR A 864 -27.46 12.73 19.53
CA THR A 864 -27.71 12.40 20.95
C THR A 864 -26.73 13.13 21.89
N VAL A 865 -25.47 13.32 21.47
CA VAL A 865 -24.48 14.06 22.27
C VAL A 865 -24.80 15.56 22.28
N ALA A 866 -25.17 16.13 21.13
CA ALA A 866 -25.55 17.54 21.02
C ALA A 866 -26.74 17.92 21.93
N SER A 867 -27.74 17.03 22.04
CA SER A 867 -28.89 17.23 22.93
C SER A 867 -28.54 17.17 24.43
N LEU A 868 -27.42 16.55 24.81
CA LEU A 868 -26.97 16.48 26.21
C LEU A 868 -26.14 17.71 26.62
N ILE A 869 -25.60 18.45 25.66
CA ILE A 869 -24.72 19.61 25.87
C ILE A 869 -25.51 20.93 25.79
N SER A 870 -26.67 20.93 25.12
CA SER A 870 -27.56 22.08 25.05
C SER A 870 -28.27 22.26 26.40
N PRO A 871 -28.30 23.46 27.00
CA PRO A 871 -29.17 23.71 28.15
C PRO A 871 -30.62 23.42 27.72
N PRO A 872 -31.51 22.96 28.63
CA PRO A 872 -32.93 22.93 28.32
C PRO A 872 -33.32 24.35 27.85
N LEU A 873 -33.94 24.45 26.67
CA LEU A 873 -34.52 25.71 26.23
C LEU A 873 -35.51 26.17 27.31
N PRO A 874 -35.51 27.46 27.67
CA PRO A 874 -36.35 27.99 28.74
C PRO A 874 -37.85 27.78 28.49
#